data_AF-A0A960SWE6-F1
#
_entry.id   AF-A0A960SWE6-F1
#
_cell.length_a   1.000
_cell.length_b   1.000
_cell.length_c   1.000
_cell.angle_alpha   90.00
_cell.angle_beta   90.00
_cell.angle_gamma   90.00
#
_symmetry.space_group_name_H-M   'P 1'
#
loop_
_entity.id
_entity.type
_entity.pdbx_description
1 polymer ?
#
loop_
_entity_poly.entity_id
_entity_poly.type
_entity_poly.pdbx_seq_one_letter_code
_entity_poly.pdbx_strand_id
1 'polypeptide(L)'
;MVFVFTAVFTAEIPQVGATEALPVEIMPIGDSITRGSWTPYSVRNDVPGGYRKTLFQQLVATGATVDFVGDKSDNAAAAIDPHHNGNDGWRTDQMLAALPTWLAADPDVVLLKAGTNDILQQKTVPDILRNLENLILETLLDRPGRRVFVATVIPVISNWGGIPQAVHAANVESYNAGVREITGRLAAQGHDVELVELNQSLVLTDPDPAKNFFQPGDGVHPGQAGYDQLGELWFSALTSGPPLPHSPPAGVPVARSGLGAAVASPTSAVLTWTDPAGDETTQEIWCRETTSGVWKRMATVPADVTSFHAIGLRTTDRSYRFTIVAVNGSGASAWSNRVTINATGGAGNLALGRSAAALNNYGPAYSAEKANDGSITSMWASTGMALHWWQVDLQDGYQIGKVEMVTRQDASNVPDQRRNFEILASNDPAFGNFTVLGGQGGTALDSKATFSLTPTDGTAYRYLRVRKTVAESFTIAELRIFGTMAMEIPSPPVDTDAAWTAQDSVRIQWTTSSENHSGFRVERRRGSGAFLTVATIDGSGTEVIDTTLEAGAHYIYRVFAVNEAGESPPGEEVSITTPPEPTTYDSWSEAFPEFLALDAEDRSPGADANKDGVSNLLAYASGEDPLAPFDPARRPGIHAVGDPVDGEFQFRFIRNLAATDLEYRVERSGALSPPEWSGVSLDAAESSVLIDDAALEEVILPIFRNETTVREWFRLVVTRSDVVPGD
;
A
#
# COMPACT_ATOMS: atom_id res chain seq x y z
N MET A 1 -44.50 -60.85 -28.63
CA MET A 1 -44.33 -59.57 -29.35
C MET A 1 -44.15 -58.52 -28.26
N VAL A 2 -42.91 -58.21 -27.89
CA VAL A 2 -42.61 -57.30 -26.77
C VAL A 2 -42.26 -55.97 -27.41
N PHE A 3 -43.17 -55.00 -27.29
CA PHE A 3 -42.95 -53.62 -27.71
C PHE A 3 -42.52 -52.79 -26.50
N VAL A 4 -41.40 -52.11 -26.66
CA VAL A 4 -40.84 -51.12 -25.74
C VAL A 4 -41.61 -49.81 -25.92
N PHE A 5 -42.07 -49.21 -24.82
CA PHE A 5 -42.50 -47.82 -24.78
C PHE A 5 -41.68 -47.07 -23.73
N THR A 6 -40.96 -46.04 -24.19
CA THR A 6 -40.20 -45.08 -23.41
C THR A 6 -41.16 -44.05 -22.80
N ALA A 7 -41.14 -43.88 -21.48
CA ALA A 7 -41.84 -42.80 -20.79
C ALA A 7 -40.81 -41.78 -20.29
N VAL A 8 -40.96 -40.53 -20.73
CA VAL A 8 -40.19 -39.37 -20.27
C VAL A 8 -40.85 -38.86 -18.98
N PHE A 9 -40.12 -38.86 -17.87
CA PHE A 9 -40.51 -38.15 -16.65
C PHE A 9 -39.79 -36.80 -16.63
N THR A 10 -40.55 -35.72 -16.75
CA THR A 10 -40.11 -34.38 -16.34
C THR A 10 -40.25 -34.27 -14.83
N ALA A 11 -39.12 -34.27 -14.11
CA ALA A 11 -39.10 -33.91 -12.69
C ALA A 11 -39.17 -32.39 -12.57
N GLU A 12 -40.18 -31.87 -11.85
CA GLU A 12 -40.19 -30.50 -11.37
C GLU A 12 -38.98 -30.30 -10.45
N ILE A 13 -38.14 -29.32 -10.78
CA ILE A 13 -37.06 -28.84 -9.92
C ILE A 13 -37.74 -28.13 -8.74
N PRO A 14 -37.44 -28.50 -7.47
CA PRO A 14 -37.92 -27.71 -6.34
C PRO A 14 -37.34 -26.31 -6.48
N GLN A 15 -38.19 -25.28 -6.43
CA GLN A 15 -37.71 -23.92 -6.26
C GLN A 15 -36.86 -23.87 -4.99
N VAL A 16 -35.56 -23.68 -5.17
CA VAL A 16 -34.63 -23.31 -4.10
C VAL A 16 -35.18 -22.03 -3.49
N GLY A 17 -35.59 -22.10 -2.23
CA GLY A 17 -36.01 -20.93 -1.47
C GLY A 17 -34.92 -19.86 -1.54
N ALA A 18 -35.33 -18.61 -1.70
CA ALA A 18 -34.43 -17.46 -1.68
C ALA A 18 -33.48 -17.59 -0.48
N THR A 19 -32.18 -17.67 -0.76
CA THR A 19 -31.12 -17.49 0.23
C THR A 19 -31.35 -16.13 0.88
N GLU A 20 -31.69 -16.09 2.18
CA GLU A 20 -31.69 -14.85 2.95
C GLU A 20 -30.32 -14.20 2.81
N ALA A 21 -30.29 -12.93 2.39
CA ALA A 21 -29.04 -12.18 2.30
C ALA A 21 -28.44 -12.06 3.70
N LEU A 22 -27.13 -12.32 3.82
CA LEU A 22 -26.41 -12.11 5.08
C LEU A 22 -26.49 -10.62 5.47
N PRO A 23 -26.62 -10.30 6.77
CA PRO A 23 -26.66 -8.92 7.23
C PRO A 23 -25.34 -8.20 6.92
N VAL A 24 -25.40 -6.89 6.68
CA VAL A 24 -24.20 -6.05 6.62
C VAL A 24 -23.70 -5.79 8.03
N GLU A 25 -22.47 -6.19 8.31
CA GLU A 25 -21.83 -5.98 9.60
C GLU A 25 -21.22 -4.58 9.67
N ILE A 26 -21.76 -3.74 10.54
CA ILE A 26 -21.31 -2.35 10.73
C ILE A 26 -20.70 -2.21 12.13
N MET A 27 -19.49 -1.67 12.21
CA MET A 27 -18.77 -1.45 13.47
C MET A 27 -18.68 0.03 13.83
N PRO A 28 -19.45 0.52 14.82
CA PRO A 28 -19.31 1.87 15.34
C PRO A 28 -18.10 1.98 16.28
N ILE A 29 -17.04 2.68 15.86
CA ILE A 29 -15.85 2.97 16.66
C ILE A 29 -15.88 4.44 17.10
N GLY A 30 -15.61 4.68 18.39
CA GLY A 30 -15.38 6.03 18.86
C GLY A 30 -15.35 6.17 20.37
N ASP A 31 -15.69 7.38 20.83
CA ASP A 31 -15.61 7.76 22.24
C ASP A 31 -16.99 7.70 22.95
N SER A 32 -17.17 8.50 24.01
CA SER A 32 -18.44 8.64 24.74
C SER A 32 -19.60 9.06 23.84
N ILE A 33 -19.33 9.81 22.75
CA ILE A 33 -20.37 10.23 21.80
C ILE A 33 -20.85 9.04 20.96
N THR A 34 -19.97 8.10 20.61
CA THR A 34 -20.39 6.84 19.95
C THR A 34 -21.15 5.93 20.90
N ARG A 35 -20.73 5.86 22.16
CA ARG A 35 -21.46 5.09 23.17
C ARG A 35 -22.83 5.70 23.49
N GLY A 36 -22.97 7.02 23.44
CA GLY A 36 -24.18 7.76 23.81
C GLY A 36 -24.23 8.16 25.29
N SER A 37 -23.07 8.26 25.95
CA SER A 37 -22.96 8.42 27.40
C SER A 37 -22.61 9.82 27.87
N TRP A 38 -23.11 10.16 29.05
CA TRP A 38 -22.83 11.41 29.73
C TRP A 38 -22.84 11.24 31.26
N THR A 39 -21.81 11.77 31.94
CA THR A 39 -21.73 11.75 33.42
C THR A 39 -21.29 13.11 33.98
N PRO A 40 -22.22 14.01 34.31
CA PRO A 40 -21.91 15.14 35.16
C PRO A 40 -22.02 14.63 36.61
N TYR A 41 -20.93 14.60 37.36
CA TYR A 41 -21.03 14.49 38.83
C TYR A 41 -21.77 13.23 39.36
N SER A 42 -21.19 12.04 39.14
CA SER A 42 -21.55 10.77 39.81
C SER A 42 -22.93 10.15 39.52
N VAL A 43 -23.77 10.74 38.66
CA VAL A 43 -24.99 10.11 38.12
C VAL A 43 -24.85 9.96 36.61
N ARG A 44 -25.11 8.75 36.10
CA ARG A 44 -25.02 8.42 34.67
C ARG A 44 -26.32 8.80 33.97
N ASN A 45 -26.26 9.79 33.09
CA ASN A 45 -27.39 10.37 32.35
C ASN A 45 -27.20 10.14 30.85
N ASP A 46 -27.06 8.87 30.47
CA ASP A 46 -26.86 8.51 29.08
C ASP A 46 -28.11 8.78 28.23
N VAL A 47 -27.90 8.97 26.94
CA VAL A 47 -28.95 8.88 25.93
C VAL A 47 -28.97 7.46 25.40
N PRO A 48 -30.00 6.64 25.69
CA PRO A 48 -30.05 5.25 25.28
C PRO A 48 -29.83 5.09 23.78
N GLY A 49 -28.80 4.33 23.41
CA GLY A 49 -28.39 4.04 22.04
C GLY A 49 -27.68 5.19 21.30
N GLY A 50 -27.60 6.40 21.87
CA GLY A 50 -26.97 7.57 21.21
C GLY A 50 -27.46 7.76 19.76
N TYR A 51 -26.55 8.10 18.85
CA TYR A 51 -26.87 8.21 17.41
C TYR A 51 -27.16 6.86 16.75
N ARG A 52 -26.61 5.77 17.31
CA ARG A 52 -26.70 4.42 16.75
C ARG A 52 -28.14 3.94 16.67
N LYS A 53 -28.98 4.37 17.63
CA LYS A 53 -30.43 4.08 17.62
C LYS A 53 -31.10 4.59 16.35
N THR A 54 -30.96 5.88 16.06
CA THR A 54 -31.62 6.51 14.92
C THR A 54 -31.07 5.99 13.61
N LEU A 55 -29.74 5.80 13.52
CA LEU A 55 -29.09 5.16 12.38
C LEU A 55 -29.64 3.76 12.10
N PHE A 56 -29.65 2.88 13.11
CA PHE A 56 -30.11 1.49 12.96
C PHE A 56 -31.58 1.43 12.54
N GLN A 57 -32.44 2.24 13.16
CA GLN A 57 -33.87 2.28 12.84
C GLN A 57 -34.11 2.73 11.40
N GLN A 58 -33.36 3.70 10.90
CA GLN A 58 -33.46 4.15 9.52
C GLN A 58 -32.94 3.11 8.53
N LEU A 59 -31.80 2.45 8.84
CA LEU A 59 -31.29 1.35 8.02
C LEU A 59 -32.28 0.20 7.93
N VAL A 60 -32.85 -0.26 9.05
CA VAL A 60 -33.86 -1.33 9.04
C VAL A 60 -35.14 -0.89 8.31
N ALA A 61 -35.51 0.39 8.39
CA ALA A 61 -36.67 0.92 7.68
C ALA A 61 -36.54 0.91 6.15
N THR A 62 -35.32 0.83 5.59
CA THR A 62 -35.12 0.63 4.14
C THR A 62 -35.37 -0.82 3.70
N GLY A 63 -35.52 -1.75 4.66
CA GLY A 63 -35.55 -3.19 4.41
C GLY A 63 -34.18 -3.86 4.46
N ALA A 64 -33.10 -3.12 4.78
CA ALA A 64 -31.78 -3.70 4.96
C ALA A 64 -31.70 -4.61 6.19
N THR A 65 -31.01 -5.74 6.06
CA THR A 65 -30.60 -6.57 7.20
C THR A 65 -29.23 -6.07 7.67
N VAL A 66 -29.16 -5.56 8.89
CA VAL A 66 -27.95 -4.93 9.46
C VAL A 66 -27.64 -5.58 10.80
N ASP A 67 -26.35 -5.84 11.02
CA ASP A 67 -25.81 -6.31 12.29
C ASP A 67 -24.79 -5.26 12.78
N PHE A 68 -24.96 -4.76 14.00
CA PHE A 68 -23.89 -3.98 14.62
C PHE A 68 -22.95 -4.92 15.33
N VAL A 69 -21.65 -4.73 15.12
CA VAL A 69 -20.60 -5.54 15.73
C VAL A 69 -19.68 -4.69 16.60
N GLY A 70 -19.15 -5.29 17.67
CA GLY A 70 -18.22 -4.64 18.59
C GLY A 70 -18.12 -5.36 19.93
N ASP A 71 -17.08 -5.05 20.69
CA ASP A 71 -16.77 -5.75 21.96
C ASP A 71 -17.72 -5.37 23.10
N LYS A 72 -18.50 -4.30 22.95
CA LYS A 72 -19.46 -3.81 23.95
C LYS A 72 -20.87 -3.85 23.39
N SER A 73 -21.83 -3.97 24.29
CA SER A 73 -23.27 -3.93 23.99
C SER A 73 -24.03 -3.10 25.04
N ASP A 74 -23.36 -2.14 25.69
CA ASP A 74 -23.94 -1.34 26.76
C ASP A 74 -24.68 -0.09 26.23
N ASN A 75 -25.41 0.59 27.11
CA ASN A 75 -26.29 1.72 26.74
C ASN A 75 -27.30 1.39 25.61
N ALA A 76 -27.90 0.20 25.64
CA ALA A 76 -28.90 -0.24 24.67
C ALA A 76 -30.21 0.58 24.73
N ALA A 77 -30.96 0.58 23.62
CA ALA A 77 -32.31 1.14 23.52
C ALA A 77 -33.28 0.10 22.95
N ALA A 78 -34.58 0.43 22.85
CA ALA A 78 -35.52 -0.44 22.15
C ALA A 78 -35.29 -0.40 20.63
N ALA A 79 -35.36 -1.56 19.98
CA ALA A 79 -35.24 -1.73 18.52
C ALA A 79 -33.91 -1.20 17.93
N ILE A 80 -32.80 -1.53 18.59
CA ILE A 80 -31.44 -1.33 18.10
C ILE A 80 -30.64 -2.61 18.34
N ASP A 81 -29.74 -2.99 17.43
CA ASP A 81 -28.60 -3.83 17.79
C ASP A 81 -27.67 -3.04 18.74
N PRO A 82 -27.40 -3.54 19.95
CA PRO A 82 -26.68 -2.75 20.95
C PRO A 82 -25.17 -2.69 20.72
N HIS A 83 -24.57 -3.49 19.83
CA HIS A 83 -23.11 -3.63 19.82
C HIS A 83 -22.38 -2.39 19.29
N HIS A 84 -21.20 -2.12 19.85
CA HIS A 84 -20.33 -1.01 19.48
C HIS A 84 -18.92 -1.10 20.07
N ASN A 85 -18.03 -0.23 19.59
CA ASN A 85 -16.72 0.06 20.16
C ASN A 85 -16.58 1.53 20.62
N GLY A 86 -17.67 2.12 21.14
CA GLY A 86 -17.67 3.38 21.90
C GLY A 86 -17.01 3.31 23.29
N ASN A 87 -16.05 4.20 23.56
CA ASN A 87 -15.25 4.21 24.78
C ASN A 87 -15.16 5.59 25.45
N ASP A 88 -15.75 5.74 26.65
CA ASP A 88 -15.75 7.01 27.39
C ASP A 88 -14.34 7.54 27.63
N GLY A 89 -14.10 8.81 27.25
CA GLY A 89 -12.84 9.49 27.53
C GLY A 89 -11.66 9.04 26.66
N TRP A 90 -11.85 8.09 25.75
CA TRP A 90 -10.75 7.55 24.95
C TRP A 90 -10.30 8.50 23.85
N ARG A 91 -8.99 8.49 23.64
CA ARG A 91 -8.27 9.21 22.61
C ARG A 91 -7.95 8.33 21.40
N THR A 92 -7.53 8.97 20.30
CA THR A 92 -7.10 8.30 19.06
C THR A 92 -5.99 7.26 19.27
N ASP A 93 -4.99 7.53 20.12
CA ASP A 93 -3.88 6.61 20.41
C ASP A 93 -4.35 5.32 21.11
N GLN A 94 -5.33 5.44 22.00
CA GLN A 94 -5.88 4.30 22.73
C GLN A 94 -6.78 3.45 21.84
N MET A 95 -7.56 4.09 20.95
CA MET A 95 -8.35 3.39 19.94
C MET A 95 -7.43 2.63 18.97
N LEU A 96 -6.33 3.25 18.53
CA LEU A 96 -5.37 2.62 17.62
C LEU A 96 -4.76 1.35 18.24
N ALA A 97 -4.43 1.40 19.53
CA ALA A 97 -3.91 0.22 20.25
C ALA A 97 -4.93 -0.92 20.38
N ALA A 98 -6.23 -0.62 20.43
CA ALA A 98 -7.30 -1.61 20.57
C ALA A 98 -7.85 -2.13 19.23
N LEU A 99 -7.62 -1.38 18.14
CA LEU A 99 -8.16 -1.65 16.81
C LEU A 99 -7.94 -3.11 16.34
N PRO A 100 -6.77 -3.74 16.50
CA PRO A 100 -6.57 -5.12 16.04
C PRO A 100 -7.52 -6.14 16.67
N THR A 101 -7.93 -5.92 17.93
CA THR A 101 -8.90 -6.78 18.62
C THR A 101 -10.30 -6.56 18.05
N TRP A 102 -10.68 -5.30 17.80
CA TRP A 102 -11.98 -4.96 17.25
C TRP A 102 -12.16 -5.52 15.84
N LEU A 103 -11.16 -5.34 14.96
CA LEU A 103 -11.20 -5.84 13.59
C LEU A 103 -11.20 -7.38 13.50
N ALA A 104 -10.99 -8.10 14.60
CA ALA A 104 -11.19 -9.55 14.63
C ALA A 104 -12.66 -9.97 14.38
N ALA A 105 -13.62 -9.08 14.64
CA ALA A 105 -15.03 -9.27 14.27
C ALA A 105 -15.30 -9.11 12.76
N ASP A 106 -14.30 -8.66 11.99
CA ASP A 106 -14.31 -8.60 10.53
C ASP A 106 -15.43 -7.79 9.84
N PRO A 107 -15.78 -6.59 10.32
CA PRO A 107 -16.93 -5.83 9.80
C PRO A 107 -16.81 -5.49 8.31
N ASP A 108 -17.94 -5.37 7.63
CA ASP A 108 -18.01 -4.87 6.24
C ASP A 108 -17.86 -3.35 6.18
N VAL A 109 -18.38 -2.65 7.19
CA VAL A 109 -18.38 -1.20 7.29
C VAL A 109 -17.87 -0.76 8.66
N VAL A 110 -17.00 0.25 8.70
CA VAL A 110 -16.55 0.88 9.95
C VAL A 110 -17.00 2.32 9.99
N LEU A 111 -17.63 2.72 11.09
CA LEU A 111 -18.01 4.10 11.39
C LEU A 111 -17.02 4.65 12.41
N LEU A 112 -16.12 5.53 11.99
CA LEU A 112 -15.06 6.05 12.85
C LEU A 112 -15.36 7.50 13.25
N LYS A 113 -15.52 7.73 14.55
CA LYS A 113 -15.57 9.07 15.15
C LYS A 113 -14.66 9.17 16.36
N ALA A 114 -13.53 9.86 16.22
CA ALA A 114 -12.53 10.04 17.27
C ALA A 114 -11.97 11.48 17.28
N GLY A 115 -11.23 11.84 18.33
CA GLY A 115 -10.51 13.12 18.45
C GLY A 115 -11.07 14.10 19.48
N THR A 116 -12.33 13.96 19.92
CA THR A 116 -12.94 14.89 20.90
C THR A 116 -12.15 14.89 22.21
N ASN A 117 -11.83 13.70 22.75
CA ASN A 117 -11.07 13.61 24.00
C ASN A 117 -9.61 14.03 23.86
N ASP A 118 -9.00 13.82 22.70
CA ASP A 118 -7.65 14.28 22.44
C ASP A 118 -7.57 15.82 22.57
N ILE A 119 -8.55 16.53 22.00
CA ILE A 119 -8.68 17.98 22.09
C ILE A 119 -8.93 18.42 23.54
N LEU A 120 -9.89 17.78 24.23
CA LEU A 120 -10.21 18.09 25.63
C LEU A 120 -9.04 17.81 26.59
N GLN A 121 -8.18 16.84 26.25
CA GLN A 121 -6.98 16.46 27.01
C GLN A 121 -5.71 17.15 26.48
N GLN A 122 -5.85 18.17 25.64
CA GLN A 122 -4.75 19.05 25.17
C GLN A 122 -3.64 18.29 24.42
N LYS A 123 -3.99 17.30 23.60
CA LYS A 123 -3.06 16.73 22.62
C LYS A 123 -2.89 17.67 21.43
N THR A 124 -1.73 17.62 20.77
CA THR A 124 -1.45 18.47 19.62
C THR A 124 -2.23 17.96 18.40
N VAL A 125 -2.88 18.84 17.64
CA VAL A 125 -3.67 18.46 16.45
C VAL A 125 -2.88 17.57 15.48
N PRO A 126 -1.58 17.81 15.18
CA PRO A 126 -0.79 16.92 14.34
C PRO A 126 -0.67 15.49 14.88
N ASP A 127 -0.50 15.29 16.18
CA ASP A 127 -0.43 13.94 16.77
C ASP A 127 -1.78 13.22 16.67
N ILE A 128 -2.89 13.94 16.84
CA ILE A 128 -4.25 13.39 16.73
C ILE A 128 -4.49 12.93 15.29
N LEU A 129 -4.15 13.77 14.31
CA LEU A 129 -4.31 13.48 12.89
C LEU A 129 -3.44 12.30 12.44
N ARG A 130 -2.19 12.19 12.92
CA ARG A 130 -1.33 11.03 12.65
C ARG A 130 -1.96 9.73 13.16
N ASN A 131 -2.50 9.74 14.38
CA ASN A 131 -3.15 8.54 14.94
C ASN A 131 -4.45 8.20 14.22
N LEU A 132 -5.23 9.22 13.81
CA LEU A 132 -6.44 9.03 13.03
C LEU A 132 -6.14 8.42 11.65
N GLU A 133 -5.13 8.94 10.95
CA GLU A 133 -4.73 8.39 9.65
C GLU A 133 -4.31 6.92 9.79
N ASN A 134 -3.55 6.58 10.83
CA ASN A 134 -3.21 5.19 11.12
C ASN A 134 -4.44 4.33 11.43
N LEU A 135 -5.43 4.84 12.19
CA LEU A 135 -6.69 4.13 12.43
C LEU A 135 -7.42 3.81 11.12
N ILE A 136 -7.47 4.78 10.20
CA ILE A 136 -8.13 4.64 8.90
C ILE A 136 -7.38 3.61 8.04
N LEU A 137 -6.07 3.78 7.88
CA LEU A 137 -5.24 2.91 7.07
C LEU A 137 -5.21 1.47 7.59
N GLU A 138 -5.04 1.26 8.90
CA GLU A 138 -5.09 -0.09 9.50
C GLU A 138 -6.46 -0.75 9.29
N THR A 139 -7.55 0.02 9.33
CA THR A 139 -8.90 -0.51 9.07
C THR A 139 -9.09 -0.93 7.61
N LEU A 140 -8.64 -0.09 6.67
CA LEU A 140 -8.73 -0.34 5.22
C LEU A 140 -7.82 -1.49 4.78
N LEU A 141 -6.60 -1.54 5.31
CA LEU A 141 -5.59 -2.53 4.95
C LEU A 141 -5.83 -3.90 5.62
N ASP A 142 -6.62 -3.96 6.69
CA ASP A 142 -7.03 -5.24 7.31
C ASP A 142 -8.00 -6.04 6.42
N ARG A 143 -8.80 -5.37 5.57
CA ARG A 143 -9.71 -6.03 4.62
C ARG A 143 -9.95 -5.14 3.39
N PRO A 144 -9.33 -5.45 2.23
CA PRO A 144 -9.74 -4.92 0.93
C PRO A 144 -11.24 -5.10 0.68
N GLY A 145 -11.89 -4.02 0.24
CA GLY A 145 -13.35 -3.94 0.05
C GLY A 145 -14.15 -3.57 1.31
N ARG A 146 -13.50 -3.35 2.47
CA ARG A 146 -14.15 -2.75 3.64
C ARG A 146 -14.33 -1.25 3.41
N ARG A 147 -15.53 -0.75 3.72
CA ARG A 147 -15.86 0.68 3.63
C ARG A 147 -15.62 1.36 4.97
N VAL A 148 -14.92 2.50 4.97
CA VAL A 148 -14.62 3.25 6.19
C VAL A 148 -15.21 4.65 6.11
N PHE A 149 -16.17 4.94 6.97
CA PHE A 149 -16.75 6.27 7.08
C PHE A 149 -16.14 7.01 8.26
N VAL A 150 -15.52 8.16 7.99
CA VAL A 150 -14.77 8.93 9.00
C VAL A 150 -15.46 10.26 9.26
N ALA A 151 -15.90 10.46 10.49
CA ALA A 151 -16.62 11.66 10.87
C ALA A 151 -15.72 12.77 11.43
N THR A 152 -15.99 14.01 11.03
CA THR A 152 -15.53 15.20 11.75
C THR A 152 -16.05 15.19 13.19
N VAL A 153 -15.31 15.77 14.13
CA VAL A 153 -15.84 15.96 15.50
C VAL A 153 -16.83 17.12 15.53
N ILE A 154 -17.91 16.95 16.28
CA ILE A 154 -18.90 18.00 16.56
C ILE A 154 -18.27 19.17 17.33
N PRO A 155 -18.91 20.36 17.35
CA PRO A 155 -18.42 21.49 18.13
C PRO A 155 -18.22 21.14 19.61
N VAL A 156 -17.24 21.78 20.25
CA VAL A 156 -17.07 21.76 21.70
C VAL A 156 -17.36 23.15 22.20
N ILE A 157 -18.42 23.30 23.00
CA ILE A 157 -18.88 24.60 23.52
C ILE A 157 -18.65 24.74 25.03
N SER A 158 -17.80 23.89 25.61
CA SER A 158 -17.51 23.85 27.03
C SER A 158 -16.15 24.47 27.38
N ASN A 159 -16.03 24.96 28.61
CA ASN A 159 -14.74 25.37 29.21
C ASN A 159 -14.06 24.20 29.95
N TRP A 160 -14.16 22.99 29.39
CA TRP A 160 -13.70 21.75 30.04
C TRP A 160 -12.23 21.84 30.44
N GLY A 161 -11.88 21.26 31.59
CA GLY A 161 -10.50 21.29 32.11
C GLY A 161 -9.99 22.70 32.46
N GLY A 162 -10.86 23.71 32.53
CA GLY A 162 -10.48 25.11 32.74
C GLY A 162 -9.93 25.79 31.47
N ILE A 163 -10.00 25.12 30.31
CA ILE A 163 -9.55 25.65 29.04
C ILE A 163 -10.70 26.43 28.38
N PRO A 164 -10.47 27.66 27.88
CA PRO A 164 -11.53 28.44 27.23
C PRO A 164 -12.12 27.73 26.01
N GLN A 165 -13.45 27.80 25.86
CA GLN A 165 -14.18 27.27 24.71
C GLN A 165 -13.55 27.66 23.36
N ALA A 166 -13.09 28.91 23.22
CA ALA A 166 -12.47 29.38 21.98
C ALA A 166 -11.23 28.57 21.56
N VAL A 167 -10.47 28.04 22.53
CA VAL A 167 -9.30 27.19 22.27
C VAL A 167 -9.75 25.81 21.79
N HIS A 168 -10.79 25.23 22.42
CA HIS A 168 -11.38 23.99 21.92
C HIS A 168 -11.95 24.16 20.51
N ALA A 169 -12.66 25.25 20.25
CA ALA A 169 -13.23 25.56 18.94
C ALA A 169 -12.15 25.66 17.84
N ALA A 170 -11.06 26.38 18.09
CA ALA A 170 -9.95 26.50 17.15
C ALA A 170 -9.25 25.14 16.87
N ASN A 171 -9.09 24.31 17.89
CA ASN A 171 -8.53 22.96 17.73
C ASN A 171 -9.50 22.02 16.99
N VAL A 172 -10.81 22.13 17.24
CA VAL A 172 -11.85 21.39 16.50
C VAL A 172 -11.83 21.78 15.03
N GLU A 173 -11.74 23.07 14.71
CA GLU A 173 -11.66 23.56 13.34
C GLU A 173 -10.41 23.04 12.62
N SER A 174 -9.24 23.16 13.28
CA SER A 174 -7.96 22.68 12.74
C SER A 174 -7.96 21.16 12.54
N TYR A 175 -8.47 20.40 13.51
CA TYR A 175 -8.60 18.95 13.40
C TYR A 175 -9.55 18.55 12.27
N ASN A 176 -10.74 19.15 12.20
CA ASN A 176 -11.71 18.83 11.16
C ASN A 176 -11.21 19.18 9.75
N ALA A 177 -10.42 20.24 9.59
CA ALA A 177 -9.72 20.50 8.32
C ALA A 177 -8.80 19.34 7.93
N GLY A 178 -8.02 18.82 8.88
CA GLY A 178 -7.18 17.64 8.65
C GLY A 178 -7.95 16.35 8.38
N VAL A 179 -9.11 16.12 9.01
CA VAL A 179 -9.98 14.97 8.69
C VAL A 179 -10.41 15.00 7.22
N ARG A 180 -10.81 16.18 6.73
CA ARG A 180 -11.21 16.37 5.31
C ARG A 180 -10.04 16.13 4.36
N GLU A 181 -8.85 16.62 4.70
CA GLU A 181 -7.64 16.40 3.90
C GLU A 181 -7.27 14.91 3.83
N ILE A 182 -7.20 14.22 4.98
CA ILE A 182 -6.84 12.79 5.05
C ILE A 182 -7.84 11.95 4.25
N THR A 183 -9.14 12.12 4.50
CA THR A 183 -10.18 11.35 3.80
C THR A 183 -10.18 11.63 2.30
N GLY A 184 -10.07 12.90 1.89
CA GLY A 184 -10.00 13.28 0.48
C GLY A 184 -8.78 12.73 -0.24
N ARG A 185 -7.60 12.79 0.41
CA ARG A 185 -6.36 12.24 -0.14
C ARG A 185 -6.42 10.71 -0.28
N LEU A 186 -6.88 10.01 0.75
CA LEU A 186 -6.98 8.55 0.72
C LEU A 186 -8.03 8.06 -0.29
N ALA A 187 -9.16 8.77 -0.42
CA ALA A 187 -10.15 8.49 -1.45
C ALA A 187 -9.58 8.71 -2.87
N ALA A 188 -8.82 9.78 -3.08
CA ALA A 188 -8.13 10.04 -4.36
C ALA A 188 -7.07 8.97 -4.69
N GLN A 189 -6.53 8.28 -3.68
CA GLN A 189 -5.64 7.13 -3.82
C GLN A 189 -6.40 5.80 -4.07
N GLY A 190 -7.72 5.84 -4.19
CA GLY A 190 -8.56 4.67 -4.49
C GLY A 190 -8.98 3.85 -3.27
N HIS A 191 -8.72 4.34 -2.05
CA HIS A 191 -9.25 3.68 -0.85
C HIS A 191 -10.75 3.92 -0.69
N ASP A 192 -11.49 2.91 -0.23
CA ASP A 192 -12.94 3.00 0.06
C ASP A 192 -13.18 3.68 1.43
N VAL A 193 -12.87 4.97 1.46
CA VAL A 193 -13.03 5.84 2.63
C VAL A 193 -13.88 7.05 2.27
N GLU A 194 -14.83 7.39 3.14
CA GLU A 194 -15.77 8.47 2.93
C GLU A 194 -15.82 9.42 4.14
N LEU A 195 -15.83 10.72 3.87
CA LEU A 195 -16.00 11.74 4.89
C LEU A 195 -17.47 11.83 5.34
N VAL A 196 -17.71 11.83 6.64
CA VAL A 196 -19.02 12.16 7.23
C VAL A 196 -18.93 13.51 7.92
N GLU A 197 -19.45 14.54 7.24
CA GLU A 197 -19.42 15.91 7.75
C GLU A 197 -20.48 16.11 8.84
N LEU A 198 -20.12 15.82 10.09
CA LEU A 198 -20.98 16.01 11.26
C LEU A 198 -20.90 17.41 11.88
N ASN A 199 -19.87 18.19 11.61
CA ASN A 199 -19.69 19.49 12.26
C ASN A 199 -20.44 20.60 11.51
N GLN A 200 -20.22 20.71 10.19
CA GLN A 200 -20.80 21.77 9.37
C GLN A 200 -22.25 21.48 8.94
N SER A 201 -22.68 20.22 9.01
CA SER A 201 -24.04 19.81 8.60
C SER A 201 -25.07 19.85 9.74
N LEU A 202 -24.70 20.35 10.92
CA LEU A 202 -25.62 20.48 12.04
C LEU A 202 -26.69 21.54 11.74
N VAL A 203 -27.96 21.13 11.79
CA VAL A 203 -29.10 22.04 11.71
C VAL A 203 -29.54 22.40 13.13
N LEU A 204 -29.20 23.62 13.56
CA LEU A 204 -29.56 24.14 14.87
C LEU A 204 -30.92 24.86 14.80
N THR A 205 -31.88 24.39 15.59
CA THR A 205 -33.22 25.01 15.71
C THR A 205 -33.26 26.28 16.59
N ASP A 206 -32.19 26.52 17.34
CA ASP A 206 -31.87 27.68 18.19
C ASP A 206 -30.40 28.02 17.90
N PRO A 207 -30.04 29.30 17.71
CA PRO A 207 -28.65 29.72 17.49
C PRO A 207 -27.68 29.31 18.62
N ASP A 208 -28.19 29.04 19.82
CA ASP A 208 -27.42 28.50 20.94
C ASP A 208 -27.51 26.97 20.99
N PRO A 209 -26.48 26.24 20.49
CA PRO A 209 -26.49 24.78 20.48
C PRO A 209 -26.55 24.16 21.88
N ALA A 210 -26.27 24.91 22.95
CA ALA A 210 -26.41 24.43 24.32
C ALA A 210 -27.87 24.12 24.72
N LYS A 211 -28.85 24.67 24.00
CA LYS A 211 -30.27 24.53 24.35
C LYS A 211 -30.99 23.38 23.64
N ASN A 212 -30.48 22.96 22.49
CA ASN A 212 -31.20 22.09 21.57
C ASN A 212 -30.34 20.96 20.97
N PHE A 213 -29.01 21.07 21.02
CA PHE A 213 -28.10 20.05 20.50
C PHE A 213 -27.38 19.31 21.62
N PHE A 214 -26.77 20.03 22.57
CA PHE A 214 -26.02 19.43 23.69
C PHE A 214 -26.91 19.09 24.90
N GLN A 215 -26.41 18.19 25.74
CA GLN A 215 -26.94 18.02 27.08
C GLN A 215 -26.82 19.34 27.88
N PRO A 216 -27.83 19.72 28.69
CA PRO A 216 -27.80 20.95 29.46
C PRO A 216 -26.56 21.05 30.36
N GLY A 217 -25.75 22.08 30.13
CA GLY A 217 -24.56 22.39 30.94
C GLY A 217 -23.31 21.56 30.63
N ASP A 218 -23.34 20.68 29.62
CA ASP A 218 -22.20 19.83 29.27
C ASP A 218 -21.33 20.42 28.16
N GLY A 219 -21.96 20.78 27.03
CA GLY A 219 -21.28 21.38 25.88
C GLY A 219 -20.29 20.48 25.13
N VAL A 220 -20.34 19.16 25.33
CA VAL A 220 -19.52 18.16 24.63
C VAL A 220 -20.38 17.03 24.03
N HIS A 221 -21.33 16.51 24.81
CA HIS A 221 -22.18 15.38 24.52
C HIS A 221 -23.56 15.85 24.03
N PRO A 222 -24.06 15.32 22.90
CA PRO A 222 -25.40 15.62 22.43
C PRO A 222 -26.50 15.18 23.40
N GLY A 223 -27.62 15.91 23.41
CA GLY A 223 -28.90 15.44 23.95
C GLY A 223 -29.60 14.51 22.95
N GLN A 224 -30.83 14.09 23.25
CA GLN A 224 -31.61 13.19 22.37
C GLN A 224 -31.73 13.74 20.94
N ALA A 225 -32.17 14.99 20.78
CA ALA A 225 -32.33 15.60 19.47
C ALA A 225 -31.02 15.72 18.68
N GLY A 226 -29.91 16.05 19.38
CA GLY A 226 -28.59 16.09 18.74
C GLY A 226 -28.13 14.71 18.29
N TYR A 227 -28.32 13.66 19.10
CA TYR A 227 -28.01 12.28 18.69
C TYR A 227 -28.88 11.79 17.53
N ASP A 228 -30.17 12.14 17.51
CA ASP A 228 -31.07 11.80 16.41
C ASP A 228 -30.56 12.43 15.10
N GLN A 229 -30.18 13.71 15.14
CA GLN A 229 -29.57 14.39 14.00
C GLN A 229 -28.24 13.77 13.55
N LEU A 230 -27.37 13.37 14.49
CA LEU A 230 -26.15 12.65 14.12
C LEU A 230 -26.47 11.32 13.44
N GLY A 231 -27.50 10.60 13.91
CA GLY A 231 -27.95 9.35 13.30
C GLY A 231 -28.44 9.54 11.87
N GLU A 232 -29.19 10.62 11.61
CA GLU A 232 -29.64 11.03 10.27
C GLU A 232 -28.47 11.35 9.33
N LEU A 233 -27.46 12.08 9.82
CA LEU A 233 -26.28 12.41 9.01
C LEU A 233 -25.45 11.17 8.66
N TRP A 234 -25.26 10.25 9.61
CA TRP A 234 -24.65 8.95 9.32
C TRP A 234 -25.46 8.15 8.31
N PHE A 235 -26.78 8.08 8.46
CA PHE A 235 -27.65 7.35 7.53
C PHE A 235 -27.56 7.93 6.12
N SER A 236 -27.58 9.27 6.00
CA SER A 236 -27.43 9.96 4.72
C SER A 236 -26.10 9.60 4.05
N ALA A 237 -24.98 9.58 4.78
CA ALA A 237 -23.68 9.21 4.23
C ALA A 237 -23.64 7.74 3.78
N LEU A 238 -24.18 6.83 4.60
CA LEU A 238 -24.21 5.40 4.30
C LEU A 238 -25.06 5.06 3.06
N THR A 239 -26.00 5.93 2.69
CA THR A 239 -26.95 5.69 1.60
C THR A 239 -26.73 6.59 0.37
N SER A 240 -25.85 7.60 0.45
CA SER A 240 -25.49 8.46 -0.69
C SER A 240 -24.47 7.83 -1.64
N GLY A 241 -23.65 6.90 -1.14
CA GLY A 241 -22.62 6.21 -1.92
C GLY A 241 -23.13 4.95 -2.64
N PRO A 242 -22.21 4.11 -3.16
CA PRO A 242 -22.55 2.77 -3.65
C PRO A 242 -23.38 2.01 -2.61
N PRO A 243 -24.22 1.04 -3.02
CA PRO A 243 -24.96 0.22 -2.07
C PRO A 243 -24.02 -0.32 -0.99
N LEU A 244 -24.46 -0.27 0.27
CA LEU A 244 -23.76 -0.98 1.35
C LEU A 244 -23.54 -2.42 0.88
N PRO A 245 -22.35 -3.01 1.10
CA PRO A 245 -21.93 -4.24 0.46
C PRO A 245 -22.98 -5.34 0.62
N HIS A 246 -23.79 -5.51 -0.42
CA HIS A 246 -24.76 -6.57 -0.57
C HIS A 246 -24.42 -7.26 -1.87
N SER A 247 -23.64 -8.32 -1.75
CA SER A 247 -23.07 -9.10 -2.87
C SER A 247 -21.88 -8.43 -3.58
N PRO A 248 -20.89 -9.24 -4.01
CA PRO A 248 -19.75 -8.75 -4.80
C PRO A 248 -20.21 -8.02 -6.08
N PRO A 249 -19.41 -7.06 -6.60
CA PRO A 249 -19.72 -6.35 -7.83
C PRO A 249 -20.04 -7.34 -8.97
N ALA A 250 -21.08 -7.08 -9.75
CA ALA A 250 -21.45 -7.98 -10.85
C ALA A 250 -20.25 -8.14 -11.81
N GLY A 251 -19.78 -9.38 -11.97
CA GLY A 251 -18.66 -9.72 -12.86
C GLY A 251 -17.35 -10.08 -12.15
N VAL A 252 -17.17 -9.79 -10.85
CA VAL A 252 -15.98 -10.29 -10.12
C VAL A 252 -16.12 -11.79 -9.80
N PRO A 253 -15.00 -12.51 -9.59
CA PRO A 253 -15.04 -13.95 -9.36
C PRO A 253 -15.77 -14.34 -8.08
N VAL A 254 -16.27 -15.57 -8.02
CA VAL A 254 -16.81 -16.17 -6.80
C VAL A 254 -15.68 -16.36 -5.77
N ALA A 255 -15.94 -15.98 -4.52
CA ALA A 255 -14.98 -16.14 -3.44
C ALA A 255 -14.61 -17.62 -3.22
N ARG A 256 -13.32 -17.89 -3.01
CA ARG A 256 -12.82 -19.23 -2.67
C ARG A 256 -13.35 -19.67 -1.30
N SER A 257 -13.56 -20.97 -1.15
CA SER A 257 -14.12 -21.54 0.08
C SER A 257 -13.35 -22.77 0.52
N GLY A 258 -13.59 -23.23 1.76
CA GLY A 258 -12.95 -24.44 2.28
C GLY A 258 -11.42 -24.32 2.40
N LEU A 259 -10.88 -23.11 2.57
CA LEU A 259 -9.45 -22.90 2.80
C LEU A 259 -9.03 -23.61 4.10
N GLY A 260 -8.17 -24.61 3.96
CA GLY A 260 -7.47 -25.30 5.02
C GLY A 260 -5.97 -25.06 4.91
N ALA A 261 -5.27 -25.24 6.03
CA ALA A 261 -3.82 -25.21 6.09
C ALA A 261 -3.30 -26.37 6.93
N ALA A 262 -2.26 -27.02 6.45
CA ALA A 262 -1.49 -28.00 7.19
C ALA A 262 -0.06 -27.49 7.36
N VAL A 263 0.44 -27.47 8.61
CA VAL A 263 1.84 -27.14 8.88
C VAL A 263 2.72 -28.19 8.20
N ALA A 264 3.58 -27.74 7.29
CA ALA A 264 4.52 -28.59 6.58
C ALA A 264 5.89 -28.58 7.26
N SER A 265 6.28 -27.44 7.83
CA SER A 265 7.48 -27.28 8.67
C SER A 265 7.32 -26.08 9.62
N PRO A 266 8.24 -25.83 10.56
CA PRO A 266 8.21 -24.63 11.39
C PRO A 266 8.14 -23.31 10.61
N THR A 267 8.65 -23.29 9.36
CA THR A 267 8.69 -22.12 8.47
C THR A 267 7.75 -22.25 7.26
N SER A 268 6.89 -23.26 7.19
CA SER A 268 6.05 -23.49 6.01
C SER A 268 4.72 -24.18 6.30
N ALA A 269 3.74 -23.94 5.43
CA ALA A 269 2.44 -24.61 5.45
C ALA A 269 1.94 -24.89 4.04
N VAL A 270 1.21 -25.99 3.87
CA VAL A 270 0.46 -26.29 2.66
C VAL A 270 -0.97 -25.78 2.84
N LEU A 271 -1.38 -24.87 1.98
CA LEU A 271 -2.74 -24.35 1.88
C LEU A 271 -3.50 -25.15 0.83
N THR A 272 -4.77 -25.45 1.10
CA THR A 272 -5.68 -26.13 0.15
C THR A 272 -7.05 -25.49 0.23
N TRP A 273 -7.73 -25.30 -0.90
CA TRP A 273 -9.07 -24.70 -0.93
C TRP A 273 -9.94 -25.31 -2.02
N THR A 274 -11.23 -25.01 -1.98
CA THR A 274 -12.19 -25.35 -3.01
C THR A 274 -12.36 -24.18 -3.96
N ASP A 275 -12.21 -24.47 -5.24
CA ASP A 275 -12.49 -23.55 -6.32
C ASP A 275 -13.86 -23.85 -6.94
N PRO A 276 -14.89 -23.02 -6.69
CA PRO A 276 -16.24 -23.29 -7.16
C PRO A 276 -16.49 -22.91 -8.64
N ALA A 277 -15.61 -22.12 -9.28
CA ALA A 277 -15.82 -21.61 -10.64
C ALA A 277 -14.49 -21.13 -11.28
N GLY A 278 -14.28 -21.41 -12.57
CA GLY A 278 -13.16 -20.89 -13.38
C GLY A 278 -13.46 -19.50 -13.96
N ASP A 279 -13.94 -18.59 -13.12
CA ASP A 279 -14.37 -17.23 -13.45
C ASP A 279 -13.30 -16.16 -13.13
N GLU A 280 -12.16 -16.61 -12.62
CA GLU A 280 -10.96 -15.84 -12.34
C GLU A 280 -9.91 -15.96 -13.44
N THR A 281 -9.02 -14.98 -13.50
CA THR A 281 -7.75 -15.10 -14.23
C THR A 281 -6.61 -15.52 -13.30
N THR A 282 -6.67 -15.11 -12.03
CA THR A 282 -5.65 -15.39 -11.02
C THR A 282 -6.28 -15.52 -9.63
N GLN A 283 -5.54 -16.07 -8.68
CA GLN A 283 -5.90 -16.12 -7.27
C GLN A 283 -4.74 -15.57 -6.43
N GLU A 284 -5.02 -14.67 -5.50
CA GLU A 284 -4.05 -14.06 -4.62
C GLU A 284 -4.11 -14.73 -3.24
N ILE A 285 -2.96 -15.18 -2.74
CA ILE A 285 -2.79 -15.72 -1.40
C ILE A 285 -2.32 -14.57 -0.52
N TRP A 286 -3.10 -14.27 0.51
CA TRP A 286 -2.80 -13.23 1.48
C TRP A 286 -2.41 -13.85 2.82
N CYS A 287 -1.39 -13.29 3.46
CA CYS A 287 -0.84 -13.75 4.73
C CYS A 287 -0.65 -12.58 5.70
N ARG A 288 -0.98 -12.78 6.98
CA ARG A 288 -0.78 -11.83 8.07
C ARG A 288 -0.18 -12.53 9.27
N GLU A 289 0.69 -11.85 9.98
CA GLU A 289 1.11 -12.27 11.31
C GLU A 289 0.11 -11.78 12.36
N THR A 290 -0.37 -12.67 13.23
CA THR A 290 -1.47 -12.37 14.17
C THR A 290 -1.04 -11.43 15.31
N THR A 291 0.26 -11.36 15.61
CA THR A 291 0.83 -10.54 16.69
C THR A 291 1.23 -9.13 16.27
N SER A 292 1.46 -8.87 14.98
CA SER A 292 1.97 -7.57 14.52
C SER A 292 1.70 -7.26 13.03
N GLY A 293 0.88 -8.03 12.34
CA GLY A 293 0.82 -8.03 10.88
C GLY A 293 -0.40 -7.33 10.29
N VAL A 294 -0.13 -6.37 9.41
CA VAL A 294 -1.00 -6.06 8.27
C VAL A 294 -1.05 -7.24 7.31
N TRP A 295 -2.15 -7.41 6.58
CA TRP A 295 -2.22 -8.42 5.52
C TRP A 295 -1.28 -8.05 4.37
N LYS A 296 -0.51 -9.02 3.91
CA LYS A 296 0.38 -8.89 2.77
C LYS A 296 0.06 -9.96 1.75
N ARG A 297 0.07 -9.60 0.47
CA ARG A 297 -0.02 -10.57 -0.61
C ARG A 297 1.27 -11.39 -0.60
N MET A 298 1.14 -12.68 -0.32
CA MET A 298 2.23 -13.64 -0.25
C MET A 298 2.55 -14.21 -1.63
N ALA A 299 1.53 -14.44 -2.45
CA ALA A 299 1.69 -14.98 -3.80
C ALA A 299 0.47 -14.68 -4.66
N THR A 300 0.64 -14.72 -5.97
CA THR A 300 -0.43 -14.85 -6.96
C THR A 300 -0.26 -16.20 -7.66
N VAL A 301 -1.34 -16.97 -7.81
CA VAL A 301 -1.36 -18.23 -8.53
C VAL A 301 -2.30 -18.15 -9.74
N PRO A 302 -2.07 -18.94 -10.80
CA PRO A 302 -2.99 -19.00 -11.93
C PRO A 302 -4.41 -19.42 -11.54
N ALA A 303 -5.35 -19.19 -12.45
CA ALA A 303 -6.71 -19.75 -12.34
C ALA A 303 -6.71 -21.27 -12.09
N ASP A 304 -7.77 -21.75 -11.46
CA ASP A 304 -8.06 -23.15 -11.12
C ASP A 304 -7.07 -23.84 -10.16
N VAL A 305 -6.09 -23.12 -9.61
CA VAL A 305 -5.19 -23.67 -8.59
C VAL A 305 -5.96 -23.86 -7.29
N THR A 306 -5.84 -25.05 -6.67
CA THR A 306 -6.52 -25.39 -5.40
C THR A 306 -5.57 -25.68 -4.24
N SER A 307 -4.26 -25.49 -4.42
CA SER A 307 -3.27 -25.69 -3.37
C SER A 307 -2.02 -24.82 -3.55
N PHE A 308 -1.42 -24.37 -2.44
CA PHE A 308 -0.21 -23.54 -2.43
C PHE A 308 0.71 -23.93 -1.27
N HIS A 309 2.02 -24.00 -1.51
CA HIS A 309 3.01 -24.23 -0.47
C HIS A 309 3.59 -22.90 0.02
N ALA A 310 3.06 -22.40 1.14
CA ALA A 310 3.53 -21.19 1.79
C ALA A 310 4.85 -21.43 2.50
N ILE A 311 5.92 -20.78 2.05
CA ILE A 311 7.28 -20.87 2.59
C ILE A 311 7.71 -19.52 3.21
N GLY A 312 8.80 -19.49 3.96
CA GLY A 312 9.36 -18.25 4.54
C GLY A 312 8.64 -17.72 5.78
N LEU A 313 7.85 -18.55 6.46
CA LEU A 313 7.21 -18.17 7.74
C LEU A 313 8.27 -18.06 8.86
N ARG A 314 8.18 -17.05 9.72
CA ARG A 314 9.16 -16.81 10.79
C ARG A 314 8.84 -17.64 12.03
N THR A 315 9.86 -18.23 12.66
CA THR A 315 9.73 -19.32 13.66
C THR A 315 9.84 -18.89 15.13
N THR A 316 9.18 -17.81 15.55
CA THR A 316 9.26 -17.37 16.96
C THR A 316 7.88 -17.04 17.51
N ASP A 317 7.15 -18.01 18.06
CA ASP A 317 5.84 -17.82 18.72
C ASP A 317 4.84 -16.96 17.91
N ARG A 318 4.95 -16.99 16.58
CA ARG A 318 4.15 -16.21 15.64
C ARG A 318 3.06 -17.08 15.08
N SER A 319 1.82 -16.61 15.11
CA SER A 319 0.73 -17.23 14.38
C SER A 319 0.52 -16.49 13.07
N TYR A 320 0.37 -17.23 11.97
CA TYR A 320 0.09 -16.69 10.65
C TYR A 320 -1.34 -16.99 10.27
N ARG A 321 -2.04 -16.01 9.72
CA ARG A 321 -3.39 -16.15 9.19
C ARG A 321 -3.33 -16.00 7.67
N PHE A 322 -4.01 -16.90 6.97
CA PHE A 322 -4.11 -16.92 5.51
C PHE A 322 -5.54 -16.77 5.03
N THR A 323 -5.69 -16.24 3.83
CA THR A 323 -6.95 -16.11 3.07
C THR A 323 -6.61 -15.98 1.59
N ILE A 324 -7.61 -16.21 0.74
CA ILE A 324 -7.45 -16.23 -0.72
C ILE A 324 -8.50 -15.34 -1.36
N VAL A 325 -8.09 -14.64 -2.40
CA VAL A 325 -8.95 -13.77 -3.21
C VAL A 325 -8.81 -14.19 -4.67
N ALA A 326 -9.92 -14.41 -5.36
CA ALA A 326 -9.92 -14.68 -6.79
C ALA A 326 -10.05 -13.35 -7.56
N VAL A 327 -9.33 -13.17 -8.66
CA VAL A 327 -9.28 -11.90 -9.40
C VAL A 327 -9.54 -12.13 -10.89
N ASN A 328 -10.37 -11.28 -11.50
CA ASN A 328 -10.53 -11.19 -12.95
C ASN A 328 -10.53 -9.73 -13.44
N GLY A 329 -10.79 -9.52 -14.74
CA GLY A 329 -10.82 -8.19 -15.34
C GLY A 329 -11.91 -7.24 -14.80
N SER A 330 -12.88 -7.74 -14.03
CA SER A 330 -13.87 -6.93 -13.32
C SER A 330 -13.47 -6.60 -11.89
N GLY A 331 -12.44 -7.24 -11.34
CA GLY A 331 -11.92 -6.98 -10.00
C GLY A 331 -11.74 -8.24 -9.15
N ALA A 332 -11.55 -8.01 -7.85
CA ALA A 332 -11.29 -9.06 -6.86
C ALA A 332 -12.58 -9.57 -6.21
N SER A 333 -12.63 -10.87 -5.91
CA SER A 333 -13.70 -11.51 -5.15
C SER A 333 -13.70 -11.04 -3.69
N ALA A 334 -14.74 -11.41 -2.95
CA ALA A 334 -14.63 -11.41 -1.49
C ALA A 334 -13.55 -12.41 -1.04
N TRP A 335 -13.03 -12.20 0.16
CA TRP A 335 -12.00 -13.04 0.77
C TRP A 335 -12.54 -14.41 1.14
N SER A 336 -11.73 -15.46 1.00
CA SER A 336 -12.07 -16.79 1.50
C SER A 336 -12.18 -16.81 3.02
N ASN A 337 -12.72 -17.91 3.57
CA ASN A 337 -12.56 -18.20 4.99
C ASN A 337 -11.07 -18.14 5.38
N ARG A 338 -10.80 -17.73 6.61
CA ARG A 338 -9.44 -17.54 7.12
C ARG A 338 -8.96 -18.80 7.83
N VAL A 339 -7.70 -19.16 7.62
CA VAL A 339 -7.05 -20.24 8.38
C VAL A 339 -5.87 -19.69 9.15
N THR A 340 -5.78 -20.03 10.44
CA THR A 340 -4.64 -19.65 11.28
C THR A 340 -3.77 -20.88 11.50
N ILE A 341 -2.47 -20.72 11.25
CA ILE A 341 -1.46 -21.65 11.71
C ILE A 341 -0.67 -20.98 12.82
N ASN A 342 -0.41 -21.73 13.89
CA ASN A 342 0.60 -21.30 14.85
C ASN A 342 1.92 -21.82 14.32
N ALA A 343 2.83 -20.94 13.89
CA ALA A 343 4.22 -21.34 13.75
C ALA A 343 4.71 -21.56 15.18
N THR A 344 4.60 -22.79 15.65
CA THR A 344 4.90 -23.16 17.03
C THR A 344 6.33 -22.78 17.34
N GLY A 345 6.51 -21.85 18.29
CA GLY A 345 7.81 -21.42 18.75
C GLY A 345 8.56 -22.53 19.50
N GLY A 346 9.87 -22.41 19.41
CA GLY A 346 10.83 -23.47 19.58
C GLY A 346 11.56 -23.59 18.26
N ALA A 347 12.90 -23.46 18.28
CA ALA A 347 13.71 -23.82 17.13
C ALA A 347 13.33 -25.25 16.76
N GLY A 348 12.45 -25.43 15.79
CA GLY A 348 12.01 -26.74 15.37
C GLY A 348 13.21 -27.40 14.72
N ASN A 349 13.52 -28.63 15.11
CA ASN A 349 14.56 -29.39 14.43
C ASN A 349 14.20 -29.46 12.94
N LEU A 350 14.95 -28.76 12.08
CA LEU A 350 14.74 -28.74 10.62
C LEU A 350 14.86 -30.13 10.00
N ALA A 351 15.57 -31.05 10.67
CA ALA A 351 15.69 -32.44 10.28
C ALA A 351 14.48 -33.30 10.68
N LEU A 352 13.60 -32.84 11.57
CA LEU A 352 12.54 -33.66 12.17
C LEU A 352 11.62 -34.26 11.10
N GLY A 353 11.55 -35.60 11.08
CA GLY A 353 10.71 -36.37 10.15
C GLY A 353 11.11 -36.25 8.68
N ARG A 354 12.23 -35.59 8.35
CA ARG A 354 12.72 -35.46 6.98
C ARG A 354 13.31 -36.78 6.47
N SER A 355 13.35 -36.93 5.15
CA SER A 355 13.98 -38.10 4.54
C SER A 355 15.47 -38.14 4.90
N ALA A 356 15.90 -39.26 5.47
CA ALA A 356 17.27 -39.47 5.90
C ALA A 356 17.85 -40.72 5.21
N ALA A 357 19.16 -40.68 4.96
CA ALA A 357 19.90 -41.79 4.40
C ALA A 357 21.17 -42.03 5.22
N ALA A 358 21.63 -43.28 5.24
CA ALA A 358 22.89 -43.64 5.88
C ALA A 358 23.63 -44.69 5.04
N LEU A 359 24.93 -44.86 5.31
CA LEU A 359 25.75 -45.86 4.61
C LEU A 359 25.16 -47.27 4.73
N ASN A 360 24.68 -47.61 5.93
CA ASN A 360 24.01 -48.87 6.25
C ASN A 360 23.25 -48.72 7.59
N ASN A 361 22.39 -49.70 7.88
CA ASN A 361 21.63 -49.77 9.13
C ASN A 361 21.89 -51.12 9.81
N TYR A 362 22.04 -51.15 11.14
CA TYR A 362 22.22 -52.37 11.95
C TYR A 362 21.03 -53.32 11.83
N GLY A 363 19.85 -52.78 11.63
CA GLY A 363 18.61 -53.50 11.37
C GLY A 363 17.42 -52.56 11.26
N PRO A 364 16.20 -53.08 11.04
CA PRO A 364 15.00 -52.25 10.85
C PRO A 364 14.67 -51.34 12.03
N ALA A 365 15.03 -51.74 13.26
CA ALA A 365 14.81 -50.95 14.48
C ALA A 365 15.80 -49.76 14.61
N TYR A 366 16.84 -49.70 13.78
CA TYR A 366 17.93 -48.73 13.82
C TYR A 366 18.12 -48.04 12.46
N SER A 367 17.03 -47.75 11.76
CA SER A 367 17.05 -47.12 10.44
C SER A 367 17.54 -45.67 10.50
N ALA A 368 17.85 -45.06 9.35
CA ALA A 368 18.36 -43.70 9.28
C ALA A 368 17.34 -42.69 9.87
N GLU A 369 16.05 -42.92 9.64
CA GLU A 369 14.95 -42.08 10.14
C GLU A 369 14.89 -42.05 11.68
N LYS A 370 15.53 -43.01 12.36
CA LYS A 370 15.60 -43.03 13.83
C LYS A 370 16.53 -41.99 14.43
N ALA A 371 17.34 -41.30 13.62
CA ALA A 371 18.17 -40.20 14.08
C ALA A 371 17.50 -38.83 13.91
N ASN A 372 16.28 -38.75 13.39
CA ASN A 372 15.55 -37.50 13.25
C ASN A 372 14.04 -37.68 13.48
N ASP A 373 13.65 -38.67 14.30
CA ASP A 373 12.25 -38.93 14.65
C ASP A 373 11.79 -38.15 15.88
N GLY A 374 12.66 -37.29 16.44
CA GLY A 374 12.36 -36.46 17.60
C GLY A 374 12.49 -37.21 18.93
N SER A 375 12.91 -38.47 18.91
CA SER A 375 13.01 -39.32 20.09
C SER A 375 14.47 -39.65 20.41
N ILE A 376 14.95 -39.22 21.57
CA ILE A 376 16.32 -39.49 22.04
C ILE A 376 16.52 -40.92 22.59
N THR A 377 15.46 -41.72 22.65
CA THR A 377 15.50 -43.10 23.13
C THR A 377 15.51 -44.12 21.99
N SER A 378 15.15 -43.70 20.77
CA SER A 378 15.49 -44.37 19.51
C SER A 378 16.88 -43.94 19.04
N MET A 379 17.44 -44.67 18.07
CA MET A 379 18.68 -44.26 17.42
C MET A 379 18.85 -44.93 16.06
N TRP A 380 19.53 -44.25 15.16
CA TRP A 380 20.21 -44.91 14.05
C TRP A 380 21.48 -45.58 14.57
N ALA A 381 21.79 -46.76 14.04
CA ALA A 381 23.03 -47.48 14.32
C ALA A 381 23.56 -48.15 13.05
N SER A 382 24.89 -48.12 12.90
CA SER A 382 25.60 -48.75 11.79
C SER A 382 25.95 -50.22 12.05
N THR A 383 26.23 -50.97 10.98
CA THR A 383 26.76 -52.36 11.01
C THR A 383 28.27 -52.36 10.77
N GLY A 384 29.03 -53.02 11.65
CA GLY A 384 30.47 -53.20 11.49
C GLY A 384 31.29 -51.91 11.64
N MET A 385 32.55 -51.96 11.23
CA MET A 385 33.49 -50.82 11.29
C MET A 385 33.76 -50.29 9.88
N ALA A 386 33.42 -49.03 9.63
CA ALA A 386 33.67 -48.36 8.36
C ALA A 386 33.65 -46.83 8.55
N LEU A 387 33.92 -46.08 7.48
CA LEU A 387 33.68 -44.64 7.43
C LEU A 387 32.18 -44.37 7.26
N HIS A 388 31.40 -44.68 8.29
CA HIS A 388 29.93 -44.54 8.26
C HIS A 388 29.51 -43.08 8.12
N TRP A 389 28.39 -42.85 7.46
CA TRP A 389 27.76 -41.53 7.34
C TRP A 389 26.24 -41.63 7.47
N TRP A 390 25.65 -40.51 7.89
CA TRP A 390 24.21 -40.26 7.94
C TRP A 390 23.93 -38.88 7.33
N GLN A 391 22.84 -38.72 6.58
CA GLN A 391 22.49 -37.52 5.82
C GLN A 391 20.99 -37.23 5.89
N VAL A 392 20.63 -35.96 5.80
CA VAL A 392 19.25 -35.48 5.68
C VAL A 392 19.11 -34.44 4.56
N ASP A 393 17.98 -34.49 3.85
CA ASP A 393 17.51 -33.41 2.96
C ASP A 393 16.56 -32.49 3.73
N LEU A 394 16.93 -31.22 3.88
CA LEU A 394 16.10 -30.19 4.53
C LEU A 394 14.98 -29.67 3.61
N GLN A 395 14.96 -30.10 2.34
CA GLN A 395 14.08 -29.69 1.22
C GLN A 395 14.39 -28.30 0.63
N ASP A 396 14.84 -27.35 1.45
CA ASP A 396 15.17 -25.98 1.06
C ASP A 396 16.55 -25.54 1.57
N GLY A 397 17.07 -24.40 1.10
CA GLY A 397 18.34 -23.83 1.56
C GLY A 397 18.21 -23.03 2.86
N TYR A 398 19.00 -23.39 3.88
CA TYR A 398 18.98 -22.73 5.18
C TYR A 398 20.36 -22.21 5.60
N GLN A 399 20.41 -21.00 6.13
CA GLN A 399 21.54 -20.53 6.93
C GLN A 399 21.53 -21.27 8.26
N ILE A 400 22.50 -22.17 8.46
CA ILE A 400 22.52 -23.05 9.63
C ILE A 400 23.06 -22.29 10.84
N GLY A 401 22.18 -22.00 11.79
CA GLY A 401 22.54 -21.31 13.03
C GLY A 401 23.05 -22.25 14.13
N LYS A 402 22.59 -23.51 14.16
CA LYS A 402 23.04 -24.49 15.16
C LYS A 402 22.80 -25.94 14.71
N VAL A 403 23.71 -26.83 15.07
CA VAL A 403 23.58 -28.29 14.92
C VAL A 403 23.84 -28.96 16.26
N GLU A 404 22.95 -29.83 16.70
CA GLU A 404 23.13 -30.70 17.86
C GLU A 404 23.08 -32.18 17.45
N MET A 405 24.04 -32.98 17.92
CA MET A 405 24.02 -34.43 17.75
C MET A 405 23.97 -35.10 19.12
N VAL A 406 22.83 -35.69 19.43
CA VAL A 406 22.57 -36.42 20.67
C VAL A 406 23.15 -37.82 20.56
N THR A 407 24.05 -38.17 21.47
CA THR A 407 24.60 -39.53 21.54
C THR A 407 23.60 -40.49 22.21
N ARG A 408 23.80 -41.80 22.05
CA ARG A 408 22.94 -42.83 22.66
C ARG A 408 22.73 -42.63 24.18
N GLN A 409 21.52 -42.89 24.64
CA GLN A 409 21.10 -42.60 26.03
C GLN A 409 21.05 -43.84 26.94
N ASP A 410 21.22 -45.03 26.38
CA ASP A 410 21.03 -46.33 27.02
C ASP A 410 22.33 -47.00 27.49
N ALA A 411 23.49 -46.68 26.89
CA ALA A 411 24.78 -47.29 27.25
C ALA A 411 25.94 -46.30 27.23
N SER A 412 26.90 -46.50 28.15
CA SER A 412 28.03 -45.59 28.41
C SER A 412 29.41 -46.13 27.98
N ASN A 413 29.50 -47.37 27.49
CA ASN A 413 30.77 -48.11 27.36
C ASN A 413 31.30 -48.28 25.92
N VAL A 414 30.88 -47.46 24.95
CA VAL A 414 31.38 -47.54 23.55
C VAL A 414 31.94 -46.18 23.08
N PRO A 415 33.20 -45.83 23.42
CA PRO A 415 33.81 -44.54 23.08
C PRO A 415 33.88 -44.27 21.57
N ASP A 416 34.10 -45.31 20.77
CA ASP A 416 34.29 -45.24 19.31
C ASP A 416 33.08 -44.64 18.58
N GLN A 417 31.88 -44.75 19.16
CA GLN A 417 30.63 -44.20 18.61
C GLN A 417 30.49 -42.69 18.81
N ARG A 418 31.36 -42.07 19.63
CA ARG A 418 31.17 -40.69 20.14
C ARG A 418 32.41 -39.81 19.95
N ARG A 419 33.27 -40.19 18.99
CA ARG A 419 34.50 -39.49 18.56
C ARG A 419 34.67 -39.57 17.05
N ASN A 420 35.68 -38.91 16.49
CA ASN A 420 36.11 -39.04 15.09
C ASN A 420 34.95 -38.86 14.08
N PHE A 421 34.25 -37.73 14.14
CA PHE A 421 33.20 -37.41 13.17
C PHE A 421 33.19 -35.92 12.79
N GLU A 422 32.62 -35.62 11.62
CA GLU A 422 32.45 -34.25 11.08
C GLU A 422 31.01 -34.02 10.64
N ILE A 423 30.57 -32.77 10.75
CA ILE A 423 29.32 -32.23 10.19
C ILE A 423 29.67 -31.51 8.89
N LEU A 424 29.04 -31.94 7.81
CA LEU A 424 29.19 -31.44 6.46
C LEU A 424 27.89 -30.80 6.01
N ALA A 425 27.97 -29.77 5.18
CA ALA A 425 26.81 -29.15 4.54
C ALA A 425 27.04 -28.98 3.03
N SER A 426 25.98 -29.11 2.24
CA SER A 426 26.03 -29.07 0.78
C SER A 426 24.68 -28.64 0.17
N ASN A 427 24.72 -28.19 -1.08
CA ASN A 427 23.56 -28.03 -1.95
C ASN A 427 23.49 -29.12 -3.04
N ASP A 428 24.41 -30.08 -3.01
CA ASP A 428 24.45 -31.26 -3.87
C ASP A 428 24.06 -32.51 -3.05
N PRO A 429 22.99 -33.24 -3.40
CA PRO A 429 22.56 -34.43 -2.68
C PRO A 429 23.61 -35.55 -2.64
N ALA A 430 24.53 -35.59 -3.62
CA ALA A 430 25.62 -36.56 -3.66
C ALA A 430 26.79 -36.17 -2.75
N PHE A 431 26.86 -34.91 -2.28
CA PHE A 431 28.01 -34.32 -1.58
C PHE A 431 29.30 -34.40 -2.40
N GLY A 432 29.26 -34.16 -3.71
CA GLY A 432 30.46 -33.97 -4.52
C GLY A 432 31.21 -32.69 -4.17
N ASN A 433 30.47 -31.63 -3.86
CA ASN A 433 30.98 -30.38 -3.27
C ASN A 433 30.35 -30.18 -1.88
N PHE A 434 31.14 -29.87 -0.86
CA PHE A 434 30.63 -29.65 0.50
C PHE A 434 31.53 -28.74 1.32
N THR A 435 30.96 -28.16 2.37
CA THR A 435 31.67 -27.41 3.41
C THR A 435 31.69 -28.23 4.70
N VAL A 436 32.83 -28.28 5.38
CA VAL A 436 32.93 -28.86 6.73
C VAL A 436 32.55 -27.77 7.73
N LEU A 437 31.42 -27.94 8.44
CA LEU A 437 30.94 -26.98 9.43
C LEU A 437 31.65 -27.13 10.79
N GLY A 438 32.11 -28.33 11.12
CA GLY A 438 32.77 -28.65 12.39
C GLY A 438 32.76 -30.15 12.70
N GLY A 439 33.20 -30.57 13.89
CA GLY A 439 33.23 -31.99 14.25
C GLY A 439 33.86 -32.30 15.60
N GLN A 440 33.98 -33.59 15.91
CA GLN A 440 34.63 -34.13 17.10
C GLN A 440 35.86 -34.96 16.71
N GLY A 441 37.01 -34.64 17.30
CA GLY A 441 38.27 -35.37 17.10
C GLY A 441 38.34 -36.72 17.84
N GLY A 442 39.56 -37.23 18.07
CA GLY A 442 39.81 -38.56 18.65
C GLY A 442 39.43 -38.75 20.13
N THR A 443 39.16 -37.68 20.85
CA THR A 443 38.64 -37.76 22.22
C THR A 443 37.13 -38.00 22.16
N ALA A 444 36.65 -39.07 22.80
CA ALA A 444 35.22 -39.31 22.91
C ALA A 444 34.55 -38.26 23.79
N LEU A 445 33.34 -37.87 23.39
CA LEU A 445 32.46 -37.05 24.24
C LEU A 445 32.19 -37.76 25.57
N ASP A 446 31.61 -37.07 26.55
CA ASP A 446 31.12 -37.71 27.77
C ASP A 446 29.89 -38.57 27.50
N SER A 447 29.75 -39.67 28.24
CA SER A 447 28.63 -40.60 28.06
C SER A 447 27.29 -39.85 28.06
N LYS A 448 26.42 -40.15 27.08
CA LYS A 448 25.09 -39.52 26.88
C LYS A 448 25.12 -38.02 26.57
N ALA A 449 26.29 -37.45 26.30
CA ALA A 449 26.41 -36.04 25.93
C ALA A 449 25.74 -35.73 24.58
N THR A 450 25.55 -34.43 24.36
CA THR A 450 25.13 -33.85 23.09
C THR A 450 26.29 -33.02 22.55
N PHE A 451 26.72 -33.32 21.32
CA PHE A 451 27.62 -32.44 20.59
C PHE A 451 26.82 -31.21 20.12
N SER A 452 27.39 -30.02 20.20
CA SER A 452 26.76 -28.78 19.74
C SER A 452 27.75 -27.97 18.90
N LEU A 453 27.27 -27.43 17.78
CA LEU A 453 28.01 -26.61 16.84
C LEU A 453 27.16 -25.41 16.41
N THR A 454 27.78 -24.24 16.28
CA THR A 454 27.16 -23.01 15.76
C THR A 454 27.97 -22.55 14.55
N PRO A 455 27.56 -22.89 13.31
CA PRO A 455 28.26 -22.45 12.10
C PRO A 455 28.21 -20.93 11.94
N THR A 456 29.23 -20.35 11.28
CA THR A 456 29.37 -18.89 11.12
C THR A 456 29.65 -18.45 9.69
N ASP A 457 29.53 -19.34 8.69
CA ASP A 457 29.89 -19.04 7.30
C ASP A 457 28.81 -18.24 6.54
N GLY A 458 27.63 -18.06 7.14
CA GLY A 458 26.50 -17.31 6.56
C GLY A 458 25.92 -17.92 5.29
N THR A 459 26.40 -19.09 4.87
CA THR A 459 26.00 -19.73 3.61
C THR A 459 24.76 -20.58 3.82
N ALA A 460 23.87 -20.62 2.82
CA ALA A 460 22.67 -21.43 2.85
C ALA A 460 22.94 -22.85 2.34
N TYR A 461 22.49 -23.86 3.08
CA TYR A 461 22.65 -25.27 2.72
C TYR A 461 21.34 -26.04 2.80
N ARG A 462 21.10 -26.93 1.83
CA ARG A 462 19.94 -27.83 1.79
C ARG A 462 20.20 -29.20 2.41
N TYR A 463 21.41 -29.72 2.30
CA TYR A 463 21.75 -31.05 2.79
C TYR A 463 22.77 -30.96 3.92
N LEU A 464 22.57 -31.74 4.98
CA LEU A 464 23.57 -31.96 6.02
C LEU A 464 23.93 -33.44 6.11
N ARG A 465 25.22 -33.71 6.37
CA ARG A 465 25.74 -35.06 6.54
C ARG A 465 26.67 -35.11 7.76
N VAL A 466 26.48 -36.10 8.63
CA VAL A 466 27.43 -36.47 9.67
C VAL A 466 28.23 -37.66 9.17
N ARG A 467 29.57 -37.60 9.19
CA ARG A 467 30.42 -38.72 8.78
C ARG A 467 31.51 -39.04 9.79
N LYS A 468 31.90 -40.31 9.88
CA LYS A 468 33.11 -40.75 10.58
C LYS A 468 34.36 -40.35 9.80
N THR A 469 35.41 -39.97 10.53
CA THR A 469 36.75 -39.70 9.97
C THR A 469 37.72 -40.87 10.12
N VAL A 470 37.35 -41.87 10.93
CA VAL A 470 38.10 -43.13 11.13
C VAL A 470 37.11 -44.30 11.08
N ALA A 471 37.55 -45.45 10.57
CA ALA A 471 36.72 -46.64 10.46
C ALA A 471 36.37 -47.23 11.83
N GLU A 472 35.18 -46.92 12.33
CA GLU A 472 34.68 -47.30 13.67
C GLU A 472 33.16 -47.48 13.59
N SER A 473 32.54 -48.12 14.59
CA SER A 473 31.07 -48.15 14.67
C SER A 473 30.50 -46.76 15.00
N PHE A 474 29.26 -46.50 14.59
CA PHE A 474 28.60 -45.20 14.80
C PHE A 474 27.11 -45.33 15.12
N THR A 475 26.63 -44.42 15.97
CA THR A 475 25.24 -44.33 16.42
C THR A 475 24.85 -42.87 16.63
N ILE A 476 23.63 -42.49 16.24
CA ILE A 476 23.07 -41.15 16.47
C ILE A 476 21.67 -41.35 17.06
N ALA A 477 21.43 -40.85 18.27
CA ALA A 477 20.12 -40.93 18.89
C ALA A 477 19.17 -39.90 18.28
N GLU A 478 19.64 -38.66 18.11
CA GLU A 478 18.88 -37.60 17.46
C GLU A 478 19.86 -36.56 16.89
N LEU A 479 19.62 -36.11 15.67
CA LEU A 479 20.30 -34.96 15.06
C LEU A 479 19.32 -33.81 14.95
N ARG A 480 19.65 -32.69 15.59
CA ARG A 480 18.84 -31.48 15.58
C ARG A 480 19.53 -30.37 14.82
N ILE A 481 18.85 -29.82 13.82
CA ILE A 481 19.37 -28.75 12.97
C ILE A 481 18.47 -27.54 13.17
N PHE A 482 19.08 -26.37 13.35
CA PHE A 482 18.38 -25.11 13.53
C PHE A 482 19.00 -24.05 12.61
N GLY A 483 18.15 -23.28 11.94
CA GLY A 483 18.58 -22.29 10.96
C GLY A 483 17.41 -21.50 10.42
N THR A 484 17.74 -20.47 9.64
CA THR A 484 16.76 -19.61 8.96
C THR A 484 16.79 -19.88 7.47
N MET A 485 15.63 -19.93 6.82
CA MET A 485 15.55 -20.11 5.37
C MET A 485 16.19 -18.90 4.69
N ALA A 486 17.05 -19.11 3.69
CA ALA A 486 17.68 -18.01 2.97
C ALA A 486 16.69 -17.41 1.96
N MET A 487 16.53 -16.10 1.97
CA MET A 487 15.72 -15.40 0.98
C MET A 487 16.54 -15.23 -0.30
N GLU A 488 15.95 -15.57 -1.46
CA GLU A 488 16.65 -15.46 -2.75
C GLU A 488 16.67 -14.01 -3.23
N ILE A 489 17.80 -13.55 -3.77
CA ILE A 489 17.90 -12.26 -4.45
C ILE A 489 17.00 -12.31 -5.71
N PRO A 490 16.28 -11.21 -6.07
CA PRO A 490 15.40 -11.19 -7.23
C PRO A 490 16.16 -11.44 -8.54
N SER A 491 15.46 -11.94 -9.55
CA SER A 491 16.00 -11.96 -10.92
C SER A 491 15.95 -10.57 -11.55
N PRO A 492 16.93 -10.21 -12.41
CA PRO A 492 16.94 -8.90 -13.06
C PRO A 492 15.73 -8.71 -13.98
N PRO A 493 15.18 -7.49 -14.09
CA PRO A 493 14.15 -7.17 -15.09
C PRO A 493 14.61 -7.46 -16.52
N VAL A 494 13.66 -7.77 -17.40
CA VAL A 494 13.88 -8.08 -18.82
C VAL A 494 13.06 -7.16 -19.71
N ASP A 495 13.34 -7.14 -21.02
CA ASP A 495 12.61 -6.34 -22.00
C ASP A 495 12.51 -4.85 -21.61
N THR A 496 13.62 -4.28 -21.12
CA THR A 496 13.68 -2.85 -20.79
C THR A 496 13.57 -2.03 -22.07
N ASP A 497 12.57 -1.16 -22.16
CA ASP A 497 12.35 -0.26 -23.28
C ASP A 497 12.29 1.20 -22.80
N ALA A 498 12.59 2.12 -23.71
CA ALA A 498 12.57 3.55 -23.45
C ALA A 498 12.01 4.32 -24.64
N ALA A 499 11.11 5.26 -24.37
CA ALA A 499 10.49 6.15 -25.36
C ALA A 499 10.45 7.58 -24.83
N TRP A 500 10.85 8.56 -25.63
CA TRP A 500 10.71 9.97 -25.24
C TRP A 500 9.23 10.35 -25.14
N THR A 501 8.89 11.11 -24.11
CA THR A 501 7.56 11.69 -23.90
C THR A 501 7.55 13.18 -24.19
N ALA A 502 8.71 13.85 -24.04
CA ALA A 502 8.98 15.23 -24.48
C ALA A 502 10.48 15.40 -24.76
N GLN A 503 10.94 16.62 -25.03
CA GLN A 503 12.36 16.91 -25.28
C GLN A 503 13.24 16.69 -24.04
N ASP A 504 12.68 16.78 -22.84
CA ASP A 504 13.36 16.65 -21.54
C ASP A 504 12.85 15.45 -20.72
N SER A 505 12.02 14.59 -21.31
CA SER A 505 11.44 13.45 -20.61
C SER A 505 11.40 12.16 -21.41
N VAL A 506 11.63 11.05 -20.71
CA VAL A 506 11.60 9.69 -21.26
C VAL A 506 10.79 8.80 -20.33
N ARG A 507 9.88 8.01 -20.91
CA ARG A 507 9.25 6.86 -20.26
C ARG A 507 10.15 5.64 -20.41
N ILE A 508 10.40 4.96 -19.30
CA ILE A 508 11.13 3.70 -19.21
C ILE A 508 10.16 2.62 -18.73
N GLN A 509 10.08 1.51 -19.46
CA GLN A 509 9.23 0.36 -19.14
C GLN A 509 10.07 -0.92 -19.11
N TRP A 510 9.66 -1.92 -18.33
CA TRP A 510 10.32 -3.23 -18.29
C TRP A 510 9.32 -4.35 -17.97
N THR A 511 9.77 -5.59 -18.13
CA THR A 511 9.01 -6.79 -17.73
C THR A 511 9.65 -7.45 -16.51
N THR A 512 8.83 -7.93 -15.59
CA THR A 512 9.30 -8.67 -14.41
C THR A 512 9.64 -10.12 -14.81
N SER A 513 10.86 -10.56 -14.51
CA SER A 513 11.32 -11.93 -14.81
C SER A 513 11.02 -12.93 -13.69
N SER A 514 10.69 -12.44 -12.49
CA SER A 514 10.30 -13.22 -11.33
C SER A 514 9.36 -12.39 -10.46
N GLU A 515 8.48 -13.01 -9.69
CA GLU A 515 7.62 -12.30 -8.71
C GLU A 515 8.30 -12.14 -7.34
N ASN A 516 9.55 -12.58 -7.20
CA ASN A 516 10.34 -12.47 -5.96
C ASN A 516 10.97 -11.08 -5.79
N HIS A 517 10.18 -10.00 -5.89
CA HIS A 517 10.61 -8.63 -5.65
C HIS A 517 9.59 -7.85 -4.81
N SER A 518 10.06 -6.85 -4.09
CA SER A 518 9.25 -5.85 -3.38
C SER A 518 9.32 -4.47 -4.03
N GLY A 519 10.13 -4.28 -5.08
CA GLY A 519 10.27 -3.01 -5.78
C GLY A 519 11.36 -3.04 -6.87
N PHE A 520 11.60 -1.88 -7.47
CA PHE A 520 12.60 -1.66 -8.51
C PHE A 520 13.42 -0.40 -8.26
N ARG A 521 14.65 -0.39 -8.77
CA ARG A 521 15.51 0.80 -8.81
C ARG A 521 15.95 1.05 -10.23
N VAL A 522 15.76 2.27 -10.71
CA VAL A 522 16.09 2.69 -12.07
C VAL A 522 17.28 3.63 -12.01
N GLU A 523 18.30 3.34 -12.82
CA GLU A 523 19.47 4.19 -12.97
C GLU A 523 19.58 4.73 -14.40
N ARG A 524 20.16 5.91 -14.52
CA ARG A 524 20.48 6.58 -15.77
C ARG A 524 21.92 7.06 -15.80
N ARG A 525 22.57 6.99 -16.95
CA ARG A 525 23.78 7.77 -17.25
C ARG A 525 23.62 8.58 -18.54
N ARG A 526 24.32 9.72 -18.62
CA ARG A 526 24.45 10.53 -19.83
C ARG A 526 25.74 10.19 -20.56
N GLY A 527 25.67 9.82 -21.83
CA GLY A 527 26.85 9.43 -22.62
C GLY A 527 27.71 8.39 -21.89
N SER A 528 29.01 8.70 -21.71
CA SER A 528 29.96 7.85 -20.97
C SER A 528 30.11 8.20 -19.48
N GLY A 529 29.17 8.96 -18.91
CA GLY A 529 29.16 9.35 -17.49
C GLY A 529 28.85 8.19 -16.53
N ALA A 530 28.82 8.51 -15.24
CA ALA A 530 28.40 7.57 -14.19
C ALA A 530 26.88 7.38 -14.17
N PHE A 531 26.44 6.19 -13.73
CA PHE A 531 25.03 5.94 -13.45
C PHE A 531 24.61 6.65 -12.16
N LEU A 532 23.42 7.23 -12.19
CA LEU A 532 22.73 7.87 -11.07
C LEU A 532 21.36 7.24 -10.94
N THR A 533 20.91 6.99 -9.70
CA THR A 533 19.53 6.57 -9.44
C THR A 533 18.58 7.71 -9.80
N VAL A 534 17.64 7.43 -10.69
CA VAL A 534 16.59 8.38 -11.10
C VAL A 534 15.24 8.05 -10.49
N ALA A 535 15.01 6.78 -10.10
CA ALA A 535 13.79 6.37 -9.42
C ALA A 535 13.98 5.13 -8.56
N THR A 536 13.16 5.03 -7.51
CA THR A 536 12.89 3.82 -6.74
C THR A 536 11.39 3.61 -6.70
N ILE A 537 10.93 2.43 -7.10
CA ILE A 537 9.52 2.07 -7.21
C ILE A 537 9.24 0.98 -6.18
N ASP A 538 8.27 1.20 -5.30
CA ASP A 538 7.79 0.16 -4.40
C ASP A 538 6.71 -0.69 -5.09
N GLY A 539 6.67 -1.98 -4.77
CA GLY A 539 5.68 -2.92 -5.30
C GLY A 539 6.00 -3.45 -6.70
N SER A 540 4.98 -3.55 -7.55
CA SER A 540 5.05 -4.19 -8.87
C SER A 540 4.94 -3.21 -10.05
N GLY A 541 5.13 -1.91 -9.81
CA GLY A 541 5.14 -0.91 -10.89
C GLY A 541 6.31 -1.19 -11.85
N THR A 542 6.01 -1.24 -13.15
CA THR A 542 6.97 -1.58 -14.22
C THR A 542 7.23 -0.44 -15.19
N GLU A 543 6.95 0.79 -14.77
CA GLU A 543 7.08 1.99 -15.57
C GLU A 543 7.56 3.17 -14.72
N VAL A 544 8.39 4.04 -15.30
CA VAL A 544 8.70 5.36 -14.75
C VAL A 544 8.89 6.39 -15.87
N ILE A 545 8.54 7.65 -15.60
CA ILE A 545 8.86 8.78 -16.47
C ILE A 545 9.97 9.61 -15.80
N ASP A 546 11.11 9.73 -16.45
CA ASP A 546 12.22 10.58 -16.04
C ASP A 546 12.14 11.92 -16.77
N THR A 547 11.86 13.00 -16.03
CA THR A 547 11.64 14.37 -16.55
C THR A 547 12.83 15.29 -16.28
N THR A 548 14.03 14.75 -16.06
CA THR A 548 15.20 15.52 -15.65
C THR A 548 16.29 15.54 -16.73
N LEU A 549 15.88 15.47 -18.00
CA LEU A 549 16.77 15.31 -19.14
C LEU A 549 17.02 16.64 -19.85
N GLU A 550 18.13 16.68 -20.58
CA GLU A 550 18.44 17.75 -21.52
C GLU A 550 18.01 17.32 -22.93
N ALA A 551 17.52 18.26 -23.72
CA ALA A 551 17.17 18.02 -25.12
C ALA A 551 18.40 17.64 -25.97
N GLY A 552 18.19 16.78 -26.97
CA GLY A 552 19.24 16.36 -27.91
C GLY A 552 20.36 15.51 -27.29
N ALA A 553 20.19 15.00 -26.06
CA ALA A 553 21.23 14.29 -25.33
C ALA A 553 20.99 12.77 -25.32
N HIS A 554 22.09 12.00 -25.30
CA HIS A 554 22.07 10.55 -25.29
C HIS A 554 22.13 9.99 -23.86
N TYR A 555 21.16 9.15 -23.52
CA TYR A 555 20.99 8.54 -22.20
C TYR A 555 20.97 7.01 -22.28
N ILE A 556 21.42 6.38 -21.21
CA ILE A 556 21.39 4.92 -21.06
C ILE A 556 20.78 4.60 -19.70
N TYR A 557 19.78 3.73 -19.71
CA TYR A 557 19.03 3.29 -18.54
C TYR A 557 19.28 1.82 -18.23
N ARG A 558 19.15 1.47 -16.96
CA ARG A 558 19.11 0.07 -16.49
C ARG A 558 18.24 -0.03 -15.24
N VAL A 559 17.64 -1.20 -15.04
CA VAL A 559 16.68 -1.44 -13.96
C VAL A 559 17.13 -2.62 -13.10
N PHE A 560 16.94 -2.51 -11.80
CA PHE A 560 17.23 -3.54 -10.80
C PHE A 560 15.93 -3.93 -10.11
N ALA A 561 15.73 -5.22 -9.85
CA ALA A 561 14.68 -5.70 -8.96
C ALA A 561 15.23 -5.79 -7.52
N VAL A 562 14.39 -5.47 -6.53
CA VAL A 562 14.80 -5.33 -5.13
C VAL A 562 13.88 -6.16 -4.24
N ASN A 563 14.42 -6.87 -3.24
CA ASN A 563 13.66 -7.45 -2.12
C ASN A 563 14.43 -7.37 -0.79
N GLU A 564 13.92 -7.98 0.29
CA GLU A 564 14.62 -8.00 1.59
C GLU A 564 15.95 -8.77 1.57
N ALA A 565 16.20 -9.64 0.57
CA ALA A 565 17.49 -10.31 0.38
C ALA A 565 18.54 -9.44 -0.31
N GLY A 566 18.12 -8.41 -1.04
CA GLY A 566 19.01 -7.47 -1.74
C GLY A 566 18.53 -7.14 -3.15
N GLU A 567 19.46 -6.64 -3.97
CA GLU A 567 19.20 -6.21 -5.34
C GLU A 567 19.69 -7.25 -6.34
N SER A 568 18.93 -7.43 -7.42
CA SER A 568 19.36 -8.22 -8.57
C SER A 568 20.63 -7.63 -9.22
N PRO A 569 21.31 -8.36 -10.13
CA PRO A 569 22.13 -7.73 -11.17
C PRO A 569 21.30 -6.71 -11.98
N PRO A 570 21.92 -5.80 -12.75
CA PRO A 570 21.15 -4.93 -13.65
C PRO A 570 20.48 -5.75 -14.76
N GLY A 571 19.26 -5.37 -15.11
CA GLY A 571 18.59 -5.78 -16.34
C GLY A 571 19.27 -5.24 -17.60
N GLU A 572 18.67 -5.51 -18.75
CA GLU A 572 19.21 -5.05 -20.04
C GLU A 572 19.30 -3.51 -20.08
N GLU A 573 20.43 -3.00 -20.57
CA GLU A 573 20.62 -1.56 -20.77
C GLU A 573 19.86 -1.11 -22.03
N VAL A 574 19.04 -0.07 -21.91
CA VAL A 574 18.37 0.58 -23.04
C VAL A 574 18.96 1.96 -23.27
N SER A 575 19.19 2.32 -24.53
CA SER A 575 19.77 3.61 -24.93
C SER A 575 18.73 4.44 -25.69
N ILE A 576 18.68 5.74 -25.42
CA ILE A 576 17.77 6.67 -26.07
C ILE A 576 18.43 8.04 -26.24
N THR A 577 18.08 8.73 -27.32
CA THR A 577 18.46 10.14 -27.53
C THR A 577 17.19 10.98 -27.47
N THR A 578 17.14 11.97 -26.58
CA THR A 578 16.02 12.91 -26.53
C THR A 578 15.97 13.76 -27.80
N PRO A 579 14.77 14.18 -28.27
CA PRO A 579 14.67 15.12 -29.37
C PRO A 579 15.40 16.45 -29.07
N PRO A 580 15.96 17.15 -30.09
CA PRO A 580 16.50 18.49 -29.90
C PRO A 580 15.39 19.51 -29.59
N GLU A 581 15.74 20.66 -29.02
CA GLU A 581 14.79 21.77 -28.85
C GLU A 581 14.23 22.22 -30.21
N PRO A 582 12.91 22.42 -30.33
CA PRO A 582 12.29 22.85 -31.57
C PRO A 582 12.57 24.33 -31.85
N THR A 583 13.00 24.65 -33.07
CA THR A 583 13.36 26.03 -33.45
C THR A 583 12.27 26.79 -34.20
N THR A 584 11.17 26.11 -34.54
CA THR A 584 9.99 26.66 -35.21
C THR A 584 8.71 26.09 -34.60
N TYR A 585 7.59 26.79 -34.73
CA TYR A 585 6.28 26.33 -34.25
C TYR A 585 5.91 24.96 -34.83
N ASP A 586 6.19 24.74 -36.11
CA ASP A 586 5.85 23.49 -36.79
C ASP A 586 6.62 22.32 -36.17
N SER A 587 7.94 22.47 -35.99
CA SER A 587 8.78 21.46 -35.32
C SER A 587 8.42 21.24 -33.85
N TRP A 588 7.90 22.27 -33.17
CA TRP A 588 7.41 22.14 -31.80
C TRP A 588 6.08 21.39 -31.76
N SER A 589 5.15 21.71 -32.66
CA SER A 589 3.85 21.05 -32.74
C SER A 589 3.98 19.55 -33.07
N GLU A 590 5.00 19.19 -33.85
CA GLU A 590 5.31 17.80 -34.20
C GLU A 590 5.95 17.02 -33.05
N ALA A 591 6.47 17.71 -32.03
CA ALA A 591 7.15 17.08 -30.90
C ALA A 591 6.19 16.47 -29.87
N PHE A 592 4.89 16.78 -29.93
CA PHE A 592 3.86 16.32 -29.00
C PHE A 592 2.88 15.38 -29.70
N PRO A 593 2.99 14.04 -29.53
CA PRO A 593 2.12 13.07 -30.22
C PRO A 593 0.64 13.25 -29.92
N GLU A 594 0.30 13.60 -28.68
CA GLU A 594 -1.09 13.83 -28.27
C GLU A 594 -1.64 15.14 -28.86
N PHE A 595 -0.81 16.18 -28.95
CA PHE A 595 -1.17 17.42 -29.63
C PHE A 595 -1.40 17.19 -31.12
N LEU A 596 -0.56 16.39 -31.79
CA LEU A 596 -0.74 16.01 -33.19
C LEU A 596 -2.03 15.25 -33.47
N ALA A 597 -2.61 14.58 -32.46
CA ALA A 597 -3.86 13.85 -32.59
C ALA A 597 -5.11 14.76 -32.62
N LEU A 598 -4.97 16.06 -32.29
CA LEU A 598 -6.06 17.03 -32.30
C LEU A 598 -6.45 17.49 -33.72
N ASP A 599 -7.66 18.03 -33.83
CA ASP A 599 -8.15 18.65 -35.06
C ASP A 599 -7.34 19.90 -35.43
N ALA A 600 -7.27 20.23 -36.73
CA ALA A 600 -6.44 21.32 -37.23
C ALA A 600 -6.81 22.71 -36.66
N GLU A 601 -8.06 22.90 -36.23
CA GLU A 601 -8.54 24.14 -35.61
C GLU A 601 -7.97 24.30 -34.19
N ASP A 602 -7.99 23.23 -33.39
CA ASP A 602 -7.44 23.20 -32.03
C ASP A 602 -5.91 23.25 -32.01
N ARG A 603 -5.26 22.85 -33.11
CA ARG A 603 -3.80 22.98 -33.31
C ARG A 603 -3.37 24.30 -33.92
N SER A 604 -4.31 25.23 -34.16
CA SER A 604 -3.95 26.53 -34.74
C SER A 604 -3.15 27.37 -33.75
N PRO A 605 -2.23 28.26 -34.20
CA PRO A 605 -1.41 29.08 -33.30
C PRO A 605 -2.23 29.90 -32.27
N GLY A 606 -3.40 30.39 -32.66
CA GLY A 606 -4.28 31.18 -31.80
C GLY A 606 -5.25 30.37 -30.93
N ALA A 607 -5.34 29.05 -31.13
CA ALA A 607 -6.25 28.20 -30.34
C ALA A 607 -5.72 27.97 -28.92
N ASP A 608 -6.64 27.60 -28.03
CA ASP A 608 -6.44 27.24 -26.63
C ASP A 608 -7.09 25.86 -26.44
N ALA A 609 -6.33 24.81 -26.75
CA ALA A 609 -6.85 23.45 -26.89
C ALA A 609 -7.30 22.86 -25.54
N ASN A 610 -6.58 23.17 -24.46
CA ASN A 610 -6.85 22.67 -23.11
C ASN A 610 -7.78 23.61 -22.30
N LYS A 611 -8.13 24.78 -22.84
CA LYS A 611 -9.02 25.80 -22.24
C LYS A 611 -8.47 26.39 -20.94
N ASP A 612 -7.15 26.51 -20.84
CA ASP A 612 -6.50 27.13 -19.69
C ASP A 612 -6.34 28.66 -19.82
N GLY A 613 -6.73 29.21 -20.98
CA GLY A 613 -6.63 30.63 -21.31
C GLY A 613 -5.31 31.03 -21.96
N VAL A 614 -4.45 30.07 -22.34
CA VAL A 614 -3.17 30.26 -23.01
C VAL A 614 -3.29 29.76 -24.44
N SER A 615 -2.85 30.58 -25.40
CA SER A 615 -2.83 30.12 -26.80
C SER A 615 -1.66 29.18 -27.05
N ASN A 616 -1.81 28.28 -28.02
CA ASN A 616 -0.74 27.38 -28.46
C ASN A 616 0.55 28.12 -28.83
N LEU A 617 0.44 29.31 -29.43
CA LEU A 617 1.60 30.13 -29.77
C LEU A 617 2.29 30.71 -28.53
N LEU A 618 1.54 30.99 -27.46
CA LEU A 618 2.11 31.43 -26.19
C LEU A 618 2.76 30.27 -25.43
N ALA A 619 2.17 29.07 -25.47
CA ALA A 619 2.80 27.85 -24.97
C ALA A 619 4.13 27.57 -25.69
N TYR A 620 4.14 27.65 -27.03
CA TYR A 620 5.36 27.53 -27.82
C TYR A 620 6.40 28.60 -27.47
N ALA A 621 5.96 29.85 -27.36
CA ALA A 621 6.80 30.97 -27.01
C ALA A 621 7.42 30.85 -25.62
N SER A 622 6.81 30.09 -24.71
CA SER A 622 7.32 29.80 -23.37
C SER A 622 7.94 28.41 -23.24
N GLY A 623 8.08 27.65 -24.34
CA GLY A 623 8.64 26.29 -24.32
C GLY A 623 7.79 25.28 -23.52
N GLU A 624 6.49 25.51 -23.40
CA GLU A 624 5.56 24.67 -22.64
C GLU A 624 4.89 23.58 -23.50
N ASP A 625 4.31 22.58 -22.84
CA ASP A 625 3.43 21.59 -23.47
C ASP A 625 2.05 22.22 -23.71
N PRO A 626 1.51 22.21 -24.95
CA PRO A 626 0.22 22.83 -25.26
C PRO A 626 -1.00 22.18 -24.58
N LEU A 627 -0.85 20.98 -24.02
CA LEU A 627 -1.93 20.25 -23.35
C LEU A 627 -1.76 20.20 -21.82
N ALA A 628 -0.59 20.56 -21.30
CA ALA A 628 -0.37 20.61 -19.87
C ALA A 628 -1.16 21.78 -19.24
N PRO A 629 -1.65 21.64 -18.00
CA PRO A 629 -2.24 22.77 -17.29
C PRO A 629 -1.22 23.91 -17.14
N PHE A 630 -1.63 25.14 -17.44
CA PHE A 630 -0.81 26.34 -17.30
C PHE A 630 -0.05 26.43 -15.95
N ASP A 631 1.27 26.64 -16.04
CA ASP A 631 2.13 26.90 -14.86
C ASP A 631 2.07 28.39 -14.46
N PRO A 632 1.51 28.73 -13.27
CA PRO A 632 1.44 30.11 -12.82
C PRO A 632 2.81 30.79 -12.65
N ALA A 633 3.90 30.03 -12.48
CA ALA A 633 5.25 30.58 -12.36
C ALA A 633 5.79 31.11 -13.69
N ARG A 634 5.30 30.59 -14.82
CA ARG A 634 5.66 31.03 -16.18
C ARG A 634 4.70 32.08 -16.73
N ARG A 635 3.75 32.53 -15.90
CA ARG A 635 2.70 33.46 -16.29
C ARG A 635 3.25 34.83 -16.73
N PRO A 636 2.88 35.31 -17.93
CA PRO A 636 3.08 36.71 -18.28
C PRO A 636 2.34 37.61 -17.29
N GLY A 637 3.08 38.51 -16.63
CA GLY A 637 2.58 39.30 -15.51
C GLY A 637 3.02 40.76 -15.56
N ILE A 638 2.25 41.62 -14.91
CA ILE A 638 2.62 43.02 -14.67
C ILE A 638 2.94 43.20 -13.19
N HIS A 639 4.12 43.77 -12.90
CA HIS A 639 4.61 44.01 -11.56
C HIS A 639 4.91 45.51 -11.37
N ALA A 640 4.53 46.08 -10.23
CA ALA A 640 4.88 47.45 -9.89
C ALA A 640 6.33 47.53 -9.37
N VAL A 641 7.06 48.55 -9.80
CA VAL A 641 8.45 48.79 -9.38
C VAL A 641 8.48 50.05 -8.50
N GLY A 642 8.89 49.87 -7.23
CA GLY A 642 9.10 50.97 -6.28
C GLY A 642 7.87 51.37 -5.45
N ASP A 643 8.08 52.39 -4.61
CA ASP A 643 7.06 52.98 -3.72
C ASP A 643 6.20 54.03 -4.48
N PRO A 644 5.02 54.44 -3.96
CA PRO A 644 3.89 54.98 -4.74
C PRO A 644 4.07 56.36 -5.40
N VAL A 645 5.30 56.89 -5.47
CA VAL A 645 5.58 58.19 -6.11
C VAL A 645 6.01 58.04 -7.57
N ASP A 646 6.67 56.94 -7.97
CA ASP A 646 7.21 56.80 -9.34
C ASP A 646 6.45 55.80 -10.24
N GLY A 647 5.59 54.94 -9.67
CA GLY A 647 4.47 54.29 -10.37
C GLY A 647 4.77 53.51 -11.66
N GLU A 648 6.01 53.07 -11.86
CA GLU A 648 6.44 52.32 -13.04
C GLU A 648 6.01 50.85 -12.93
N PHE A 649 5.54 50.28 -14.03
CA PHE A 649 5.17 48.87 -14.11
C PHE A 649 6.16 48.13 -15.01
N GLN A 650 6.33 46.85 -14.77
CA GLN A 650 7.15 45.96 -15.60
C GLN A 650 6.31 44.80 -16.10
N PHE A 651 6.32 44.57 -17.40
CA PHE A 651 5.78 43.35 -18.00
C PHE A 651 6.87 42.27 -17.99
N ARG A 652 6.61 41.14 -17.34
CA ARG A 652 7.54 40.03 -17.15
C ARG A 652 6.99 38.78 -17.85
N PHE A 653 7.79 38.12 -18.67
CA PHE A 653 7.46 36.81 -19.25
C PHE A 653 8.71 36.02 -19.65
N ILE A 654 8.58 34.71 -19.83
CA ILE A 654 9.65 33.81 -20.24
C ILE A 654 9.55 33.56 -21.75
N ARG A 655 10.68 33.62 -22.48
CA ARG A 655 10.73 33.31 -23.91
C ARG A 655 11.60 32.11 -24.27
N ASN A 656 11.18 31.39 -25.29
CA ASN A 656 11.91 30.34 -25.95
C ASN A 656 12.98 30.93 -26.86
N LEU A 657 14.25 30.77 -26.46
CA LEU A 657 15.41 31.26 -27.19
C LEU A 657 15.67 30.48 -28.49
N ALA A 658 15.20 29.24 -28.57
CA ALA A 658 15.31 28.44 -29.77
C ALA A 658 14.28 28.84 -30.82
N ALA A 659 13.18 29.51 -30.42
CA ALA A 659 12.11 29.92 -31.33
C ALA A 659 12.56 31.07 -32.25
N THR A 660 12.86 30.71 -33.50
CA THR A 660 13.40 31.66 -34.50
C THR A 660 12.33 32.31 -35.37
N ASP A 661 11.08 31.87 -35.24
CA ASP A 661 9.93 32.29 -36.05
C ASP A 661 8.91 33.14 -35.27
N LEU A 662 9.28 33.71 -34.12
CA LEU A 662 8.38 34.52 -33.28
C LEU A 662 8.73 36.01 -33.26
N GLU A 663 7.69 36.83 -33.31
CA GLU A 663 7.73 38.26 -32.98
C GLU A 663 6.88 38.54 -31.74
N TYR A 664 7.43 39.37 -30.84
CA TYR A 664 6.81 39.73 -29.56
C TYR A 664 6.48 41.22 -29.55
N ARG A 665 5.26 41.56 -29.14
CA ARG A 665 4.83 42.96 -28.99
C ARG A 665 3.93 43.11 -27.77
N VAL A 666 4.18 44.15 -26.98
CA VAL A 666 3.24 44.59 -25.95
C VAL A 666 2.39 45.72 -26.50
N GLU A 667 1.08 45.60 -26.33
CA GLU A 667 0.14 46.63 -26.71
C GLU A 667 -0.60 47.17 -25.49
N ARG A 668 -0.98 48.44 -25.56
CA ARG A 668 -1.72 49.15 -24.52
C ARG A 668 -3.00 49.79 -25.07
N SER A 669 -4.04 49.88 -24.25
CA SER A 669 -5.30 50.56 -24.58
C SER A 669 -6.01 51.14 -23.35
N GLY A 670 -6.85 52.17 -23.54
CA GLY A 670 -7.76 52.67 -22.51
C GLY A 670 -9.03 51.81 -22.35
N ALA A 671 -9.30 50.91 -23.29
CA ALA A 671 -10.47 50.04 -23.30
C ALA A 671 -10.08 48.57 -23.51
N LEU A 672 -10.94 47.64 -23.07
CA LEU A 672 -10.75 46.19 -23.24
C LEU A 672 -11.02 45.68 -24.66
N SER A 673 -11.60 46.51 -25.54
CA SER A 673 -12.07 46.09 -26.86
C SER A 673 -11.30 46.81 -27.97
N PRO A 674 -10.92 46.11 -29.07
CA PRO A 674 -10.35 46.75 -30.26
C PRO A 674 -11.25 47.90 -30.76
N PRO A 675 -10.72 48.94 -31.46
CA PRO A 675 -9.43 49.01 -32.14
C PRO A 675 -8.38 49.94 -31.47
N GLU A 676 -8.57 50.34 -30.21
CA GLU A 676 -7.73 51.36 -29.55
C GLU A 676 -6.38 50.83 -29.03
N TRP A 677 -5.87 49.71 -29.55
CA TRP A 677 -4.59 49.14 -29.13
C TRP A 677 -3.42 49.84 -29.83
N SER A 678 -2.45 50.30 -29.03
CA SER A 678 -1.24 50.95 -29.51
C SER A 678 -0.01 50.16 -29.07
N GLY A 679 1.00 50.06 -29.94
CA GLY A 679 2.25 49.37 -29.61
C GLY A 679 3.06 50.16 -28.58
N VAL A 680 3.60 49.47 -27.60
CA VAL A 680 4.63 50.03 -26.71
C VAL A 680 5.98 49.82 -27.40
N SER A 681 6.73 50.91 -27.62
CA SER A 681 8.06 50.84 -28.24
C SER A 681 9.03 50.10 -27.32
N LEU A 682 9.80 49.17 -27.87
CA LEU A 682 10.86 48.45 -27.18
C LEU A 682 12.15 49.29 -27.29
N ASP A 683 12.38 50.24 -26.38
CA ASP A 683 13.68 50.91 -26.33
C ASP A 683 14.74 49.95 -25.76
N ALA A 684 15.76 49.67 -26.56
CA ALA A 684 16.67 48.53 -26.42
C ALA A 684 17.73 48.63 -25.31
N ALA A 685 17.49 49.34 -24.20
CA ALA A 685 18.56 49.72 -23.27
C ALA A 685 18.40 49.33 -21.78
N GLU A 686 17.28 48.79 -21.30
CA GLU A 686 17.13 48.46 -19.87
C GLU A 686 16.49 47.08 -19.58
N SER A 687 16.85 46.05 -20.35
CA SER A 687 16.59 44.65 -20.00
C SER A 687 17.71 44.12 -19.08
N SER A 688 17.69 44.47 -17.79
CA SER A 688 18.56 43.82 -16.80
C SER A 688 17.99 42.45 -16.42
N VAL A 689 18.47 41.42 -17.12
CA VAL A 689 18.10 40.01 -16.93
C VAL A 689 18.75 39.47 -15.64
N LEU A 690 17.95 38.94 -14.71
CA LEU A 690 18.41 37.94 -13.75
C LEU A 690 18.26 36.57 -14.41
N ILE A 691 19.39 35.97 -14.80
CA ILE A 691 19.47 34.63 -15.40
C ILE A 691 19.44 33.60 -14.27
N ASP A 692 18.53 32.63 -14.33
CA ASP A 692 18.71 31.35 -13.63
C ASP A 692 19.24 30.32 -14.64
N ASP A 693 20.26 29.57 -14.24
CA ASP A 693 21.27 28.91 -15.08
C ASP A 693 20.77 27.64 -15.82
N ALA A 694 19.45 27.46 -16.02
CA ALA A 694 18.88 26.21 -16.58
C ALA A 694 17.78 26.34 -17.66
N ALA A 695 17.19 27.51 -17.95
CA ALA A 695 16.07 27.61 -18.89
C ALA A 695 15.95 28.98 -19.58
N LEU A 696 15.19 29.00 -20.69
CA LEU A 696 14.43 30.09 -21.32
C LEU A 696 14.63 31.51 -20.73
N GLU A 697 14.90 32.52 -21.57
CA GLU A 697 15.22 33.87 -21.10
C GLU A 697 14.00 34.62 -20.57
N GLU A 698 14.14 35.25 -19.40
CA GLU A 698 13.14 36.17 -18.87
C GLU A 698 13.26 37.56 -19.49
N VAL A 699 12.17 38.04 -20.09
CA VAL A 699 12.05 39.37 -20.68
C VAL A 699 11.23 40.27 -19.77
N ILE A 700 11.83 41.40 -19.39
CA ILE A 700 11.21 42.44 -18.58
C ILE A 700 11.10 43.72 -19.41
N LEU A 701 9.91 44.30 -19.50
CA LEU A 701 9.63 45.51 -20.27
C LEU A 701 9.05 46.61 -19.38
N PRO A 702 9.69 47.79 -19.27
CA PRO A 702 9.14 48.90 -18.49
C PRO A 702 7.90 49.49 -19.17
N ILE A 703 6.92 49.86 -18.35
CA ILE A 703 5.64 50.45 -18.70
C ILE A 703 5.46 51.69 -17.83
N PHE A 704 5.45 52.87 -18.47
CA PHE A 704 5.20 54.14 -17.79
C PHE A 704 3.72 54.46 -17.67
N ARG A 705 3.31 54.92 -16.49
CA ARG A 705 1.94 55.35 -16.23
C ARG A 705 1.58 56.62 -17.00
N ASN A 706 0.45 56.62 -17.68
CA ASN A 706 -0.11 57.84 -18.28
C ASN A 706 -0.91 58.65 -17.24
N GLU A 707 -0.56 59.93 -17.04
CA GLU A 707 -1.21 60.79 -16.05
C GLU A 707 -2.66 61.19 -16.39
N THR A 708 -3.13 60.89 -17.61
CA THR A 708 -4.43 61.37 -18.12
C THR A 708 -5.54 60.31 -18.17
N THR A 709 -5.23 59.03 -17.95
CA THR A 709 -6.18 57.90 -18.04
C THR A 709 -6.40 57.23 -16.68
N VAL A 710 -7.67 56.95 -16.32
CA VAL A 710 -8.05 56.39 -15.00
C VAL A 710 -7.81 54.88 -14.91
N ARG A 711 -7.82 54.17 -16.05
CA ARG A 711 -7.52 52.74 -16.20
C ARG A 711 -6.87 52.48 -17.55
N GLU A 712 -5.88 51.59 -17.59
CA GLU A 712 -5.18 51.14 -18.80
C GLU A 712 -5.15 49.61 -18.83
N TRP A 713 -5.21 49.05 -20.04
CA TRP A 713 -5.18 47.62 -20.33
C TRP A 713 -3.95 47.30 -21.16
N PHE A 714 -3.34 46.15 -20.90
CA PHE A 714 -2.14 45.69 -21.59
C PHE A 714 -2.34 44.26 -22.07
N ARG A 715 -1.77 43.92 -23.23
CA ARG A 715 -1.72 42.55 -23.73
C ARG A 715 -0.36 42.25 -24.35
N LEU A 716 0.11 41.02 -24.13
CA LEU A 716 1.21 40.45 -24.89
C LEU A 716 0.64 39.86 -26.18
N VAL A 717 1.20 40.26 -27.30
CA VAL A 717 0.91 39.69 -28.61
C VAL A 717 2.14 38.93 -29.06
N VAL A 718 1.97 37.64 -29.31
CA VAL A 718 2.96 36.79 -29.95
C VAL A 718 2.43 36.48 -31.34
N THR A 719 3.24 36.72 -32.36
CA THR A 719 2.90 36.40 -33.76
C THR A 719 4.02 35.61 -34.39
N ARG A 720 3.70 34.73 -35.32
CA ARG A 720 4.74 34.13 -36.16
C ARG A 720 5.28 35.16 -37.15
N SER A 721 6.60 35.24 -37.32
CA SER A 721 7.28 36.21 -38.20
C SER A 721 6.94 36.03 -39.69
N ASP A 722 6.43 34.87 -40.09
CA ASP A 722 6.04 34.55 -41.47
C ASP A 722 4.55 34.87 -41.77
N VAL A 723 3.77 35.28 -40.76
CA VAL A 723 2.35 35.62 -40.90
C VAL A 723 2.17 37.15 -40.85
N VAL A 724 1.61 37.72 -41.91
CA VAL A 724 1.32 39.17 -41.99
C VAL A 724 0.33 39.56 -40.89
N PRO A 725 0.59 40.60 -40.07
CA PRO A 725 -0.27 40.94 -38.94
C PRO A 725 -1.67 41.33 -39.42
N GLY A 726 -2.69 40.57 -39.03
CA GLY A 726 -4.07 40.75 -39.48
C GLY A 726 -5.16 39.89 -38.82
N ASP A 727 -4.81 38.81 -38.12
CA ASP A 727 -5.77 37.98 -37.36
C ASP A 727 -5.54 38.08 -35.85
#